data_AF-A0AAX6GKU8-F1
#
_entry.id   AF-A0AAX6GKU8-F1
#
_cell.length_a   1.000
_cell.length_b   1.000
_cell.length_c   1.000
_cell.angle_alpha   90.00
_cell.angle_beta   90.00
_cell.angle_gamma   90.00
#
_symmetry.space_group_name_H-M   'P 1'
#
loop_
_entity.id
_entity.type
_entity.pdbx_description
1 polymer ?
#
loop_
_entity_poly.entity_id
_entity_poly.type
_entity_poly.pdbx_seq_one_letter_code
_entity_poly.pdbx_strand_id
1 'polypeptide(L)'
;MHNLLDLLLKLPQVEAQSLLNSEVVEVLLVQGVPCHLQLPLWAGLASVSGRGIRGGRDRRGLPYGSSMNDNYNKLIFTSGGKQLSKHLTIYQAIQRQLVLDEENDERFSNSDLPSDGNRLWSDIFTVTYQKADSQVDGGSQGGSDSTQKPSKSPSASNSCSDRQQMSLLDSILQGELPCDLEKSNPTYGILALLRVLEGLNQLAPWLRVQSVADDYSEGKISNLDELYRTGAMVPSEEFLNSKLTPKLARQIQDAFALCSGSLPSWCYQLTKACPFLFPFDTRRQYFYSTAFGLSRALHRLQQQQSADNHGSLSEREVRVGRLQRQKVRVSRNRILDSAAKVMEMYSSHKAVLEVEYFGEVGTGLGPTLEFYTLLSHDLQKVGLGLWRSNMASDKSAMQIDREEIKDGSMDDVPDEKKLGSAMRVERRDFVQAPLGLFPRPWPPSADASEGSQFSKVVEYFRLLGRVMAKALQDGRLLDLPLSTTFYKLVLGQELDLHDILSFDTEFGKILQEMQILVHRKKFLEATVGSNHRLVSDLRFRGTPIEDLCLDFTLPGYPEYILKGEESTLVNINNLEEYISMVVDATVKSGIMRQMKAFRAGFNQVLDISSLQIFSPHELDYLMCGRIELWEPETLVDHIKFDHGYTAKSPAIVNLLEIMGEFNAEQQHAFCQFVTGAPRLPPGGLAALNPKLTIVRKHSSTATSTTTNGTGTSESADDDLPSVMTCANYLKLPPYSTKDIMYKKLIYAINEGQGSFDLS
;
A
#
# COMPACT_ATOMS: atom_id res chain seq x y z
N MET A 1 3.17 -26.68 19.27
CA MET A 1 3.82 -25.50 18.66
C MET A 1 5.33 -25.48 18.88
N HIS A 2 5.84 -25.66 20.10
CA HIS A 2 7.29 -25.71 20.37
C HIS A 2 8.04 -26.73 19.48
N ASN A 3 7.51 -27.95 19.33
CA ASN A 3 8.06 -28.98 18.41
C ASN A 3 7.98 -28.61 16.91
N LEU A 4 7.10 -27.70 16.52
CA LEU A 4 6.91 -27.27 15.13
C LEU A 4 7.87 -26.12 14.78
N LEU A 5 8.15 -25.25 15.76
CA LEU A 5 9.22 -24.25 15.70
C LEU A 5 10.60 -24.91 15.63
N ASP A 6 10.81 -25.96 16.44
CA ASP A 6 12.05 -26.70 16.49
C ASP A 6 12.28 -27.52 15.20
N LEU A 7 11.21 -27.93 14.51
CA LEU A 7 11.25 -28.55 13.19
C LEU A 7 11.59 -27.54 12.07
N LEU A 8 11.00 -26.34 12.13
CA LEU A 8 11.28 -25.25 11.17
C LEU A 8 12.71 -24.71 11.26
N LEU A 9 13.27 -24.66 12.48
CA LEU A 9 14.66 -24.26 12.71
C LEU A 9 15.66 -25.37 12.35
N LYS A 10 15.22 -26.63 12.21
CA LYS A 10 16.06 -27.80 11.90
C LYS A 10 15.91 -28.32 10.47
N LEU A 11 14.98 -27.80 9.66
CA LEU A 11 14.89 -28.14 8.24
C LEU A 11 16.13 -27.58 7.52
N PRO A 12 16.96 -28.43 6.88
CA PRO A 12 18.10 -27.95 6.13
C PRO A 12 17.59 -27.11 4.95
N GLN A 13 18.00 -25.84 4.89
CA GLN A 13 17.64 -24.82 3.89
C GLN A 13 17.72 -25.30 2.42
N VAL A 14 18.48 -26.39 2.18
CA VAL A 14 18.76 -26.97 0.88
C VAL A 14 17.60 -27.80 0.30
N GLU A 15 16.75 -28.43 1.12
CA GLU A 15 15.71 -29.36 0.61
C GLU A 15 14.50 -28.62 0.02
N ALA A 16 14.10 -27.47 0.58
CA ALA A 16 13.01 -26.64 0.06
C ALA A 16 13.35 -26.01 -1.31
N GLN A 17 14.60 -25.60 -1.52
CA GLN A 17 15.08 -25.07 -2.80
C GLN A 17 15.11 -26.13 -3.93
N SER A 18 15.40 -27.39 -3.60
CA SER A 18 15.40 -28.47 -4.60
C SER A 18 13.98 -28.82 -5.09
N LEU A 19 12.98 -28.71 -4.20
CA LEU A 19 11.56 -28.89 -4.54
C LEU A 19 11.00 -27.71 -5.37
N LEU A 20 11.40 -26.47 -5.07
CA LEU A 20 10.99 -25.26 -5.78
C LEU A 20 11.54 -25.16 -7.21
N ASN A 21 12.75 -25.69 -7.44
CA ASN A 21 13.46 -25.60 -8.73
C ASN A 21 13.32 -26.87 -9.61
N SER A 22 12.66 -27.92 -9.11
CA SER A 22 12.43 -29.16 -9.85
C SER A 22 11.64 -28.91 -11.14
N GLU A 23 12.11 -29.49 -12.25
CA GLU A 23 11.43 -29.50 -13.56
C GLU A 23 9.99 -30.05 -13.49
N VAL A 24 9.67 -30.81 -12.43
CA VAL A 24 8.35 -31.41 -12.21
C VAL A 24 7.27 -30.35 -11.93
N VAL A 25 7.57 -29.32 -11.13
CA VAL A 25 6.64 -28.21 -10.84
C VAL A 25 6.43 -27.35 -12.08
N GLU A 26 7.47 -27.20 -12.90
CA GLU A 26 7.43 -26.47 -14.16
C GLU A 26 6.55 -27.15 -15.21
N VAL A 27 6.70 -28.47 -15.37
CA VAL A 27 5.92 -29.29 -16.29
C VAL A 27 4.45 -29.33 -15.88
N LEU A 28 4.15 -29.53 -14.60
CA LEU A 28 2.76 -29.67 -14.11
C LEU A 28 1.98 -28.34 -14.06
N LEU A 29 2.65 -27.19 -13.86
CA LEU A 29 1.98 -25.87 -13.86
C LEU A 29 1.77 -25.29 -15.27
N VAL A 30 2.68 -25.58 -16.20
CA VAL A 30 2.66 -24.98 -17.55
C VAL A 30 2.07 -25.90 -18.61
N GLN A 31 2.22 -27.23 -18.49
CA GLN A 31 1.65 -28.19 -19.46
C GLN A 31 0.21 -28.64 -19.13
N GLY A 32 -0.33 -28.31 -17.96
CA GLY A 32 -1.73 -28.57 -17.60
C GLY A 32 -2.76 -27.65 -18.29
N VAL A 33 -2.32 -26.72 -19.14
CA VAL A 33 -3.19 -25.83 -19.92
C VAL A 33 -2.64 -25.79 -21.36
N PRO A 34 -3.42 -26.19 -22.39
CA PRO A 34 -2.90 -26.33 -23.74
C PRO A 34 -2.42 -24.97 -24.29
N CYS A 35 -1.12 -24.90 -24.58
CA CYS A 35 -0.48 -23.77 -25.24
C CYS A 35 -0.33 -24.11 -26.74
N HIS A 36 -1.25 -23.65 -27.58
CA HIS A 36 -0.99 -23.61 -29.03
C HIS A 36 -0.40 -22.26 -29.42
N LEU A 37 0.85 -22.29 -29.91
CA LEU A 37 1.46 -21.23 -30.71
C LEU A 37 0.55 -20.95 -31.91
N GLN A 38 0.05 -19.73 -32.06
CA GLN A 38 -0.65 -19.31 -33.26
C GLN A 38 0.20 -18.27 -34.01
N LEU A 39 0.66 -18.67 -35.21
CA LEU A 39 1.32 -17.81 -36.19
C LEU A 39 0.34 -16.76 -36.76
N PRO A 40 0.82 -15.58 -37.18
CA PRO A 40 -0.03 -14.42 -37.42
C PRO A 40 -0.72 -14.48 -38.78
N LEU A 41 -2.04 -14.29 -38.80
CA LEU A 41 -2.80 -13.97 -40.01
C LEU A 41 -3.33 -12.53 -39.88
N TRP A 42 -2.86 -11.67 -40.78
CA TRP A 42 -3.33 -10.31 -40.97
C TRP A 42 -4.72 -10.30 -41.62
N ALA A 43 -5.70 -9.67 -40.97
CA ALA A 43 -6.77 -8.94 -41.65
C ALA A 43 -7.36 -7.92 -40.66
N GLY A 44 -7.26 -6.64 -41.00
CA GLY A 44 -7.84 -5.57 -40.21
C GLY A 44 -9.35 -5.49 -40.36
N LEU A 45 -10.01 -4.92 -39.36
CA LEU A 45 -11.04 -3.89 -39.48
C LEU A 45 -11.40 -3.39 -38.08
N ALA A 46 -11.03 -2.14 -37.79
CA ALA A 46 -11.49 -1.43 -36.62
C ALA A 46 -12.97 -1.03 -36.80
N SER A 47 -13.78 -1.23 -35.77
CA SER A 47 -15.10 -0.60 -35.65
C SER A 47 -15.11 0.27 -34.39
N VAL A 48 -14.93 1.56 -34.64
CA VAL A 48 -15.23 2.65 -33.72
C VAL A 48 -16.75 2.80 -33.67
N SER A 49 -17.35 2.73 -32.49
CA SER A 49 -18.61 3.42 -32.24
C SER A 49 -18.73 3.86 -30.79
N GLY A 50 -18.37 5.12 -30.56
CA GLY A 50 -19.02 5.94 -29.55
C GLY A 50 -20.24 6.61 -30.16
N ARG A 51 -21.40 6.49 -29.49
CA ARG A 51 -22.44 7.53 -29.49
C ARG A 51 -23.09 7.55 -28.13
N GLY A 52 -22.97 8.71 -27.48
CA GLY A 52 -23.71 9.03 -26.27
C GLY A 52 -25.18 9.26 -26.56
N ILE A 53 -26.02 8.95 -25.58
CA ILE A 53 -27.42 9.37 -25.53
C ILE A 53 -27.59 10.22 -24.27
N ARG A 54 -27.92 11.49 -24.48
CA ARG A 54 -28.49 12.41 -23.49
C ARG A 54 -30.01 12.26 -23.47
N GLY A 55 -30.59 12.39 -22.29
CA GLY A 55 -32.02 12.61 -22.03
C GLY A 55 -32.47 11.74 -20.85
N GLY A 56 -33.17 12.20 -19.83
CA GLY A 56 -33.75 13.49 -19.48
C GLY A 56 -34.25 13.37 -18.04
N ARG A 57 -34.38 14.50 -17.33
CA ARG A 57 -34.96 14.55 -15.98
C ARG A 57 -36.40 14.06 -16.01
N ASP A 58 -36.79 13.30 -14.99
CA ASP A 58 -38.14 13.39 -14.46
C ASP A 58 -38.18 13.38 -12.93
N ARG A 59 -39.10 14.21 -12.43
CA ARG A 59 -39.35 14.54 -11.02
C ARG A 59 -40.30 13.52 -10.41
N ARG A 60 -39.91 12.92 -9.27
CA ARG A 60 -40.74 12.59 -8.09
C ARG A 60 -39.85 11.93 -7.04
N GLY A 61 -39.87 12.46 -5.82
CA GLY A 61 -39.04 11.99 -4.71
C GLY A 61 -39.69 10.85 -3.92
N LEU A 62 -38.84 9.92 -3.47
CA LEU A 62 -38.77 9.35 -2.11
C LEU A 62 -37.59 8.36 -2.05
N PRO A 63 -36.92 8.21 -0.90
CA PRO A 63 -35.60 7.60 -0.79
C PRO A 63 -35.72 6.10 -0.57
N TYR A 64 -34.86 5.31 -1.23
CA TYR A 64 -34.60 3.93 -0.82
C TYR A 64 -33.10 3.72 -0.70
N GLY A 65 -32.64 3.73 0.55
CA GLY A 65 -31.43 3.02 0.93
C GLY A 65 -31.65 1.54 0.63
N SER A 66 -30.78 0.98 -0.19
CA SER A 66 -30.68 -0.46 -0.37
C SER A 66 -29.21 -0.80 -0.61
N SER A 67 -28.73 -1.69 0.25
CA SER A 67 -27.42 -2.32 0.25
C SER A 67 -26.99 -2.74 -1.16
N MET A 68 -26.05 -2.01 -1.76
CA MET A 68 -25.32 -2.47 -2.93
C MET A 68 -24.22 -3.42 -2.47
N ASN A 69 -24.59 -4.65 -2.11
CA ASN A 69 -23.58 -5.71 -2.03
C ASN A 69 -24.05 -7.14 -2.35
N ASP A 70 -25.30 -7.36 -2.81
CA ASP A 70 -25.76 -8.74 -3.11
C ASP A 70 -26.75 -8.84 -4.29
N ASN A 71 -26.45 -8.22 -5.44
CA ASN A 71 -27.21 -8.50 -6.64
C ASN A 71 -26.42 -8.29 -7.93
N TYR A 72 -25.52 -9.24 -8.21
CA TYR A 72 -25.22 -9.59 -9.61
C TYR A 72 -25.43 -11.08 -9.78
N ASN A 73 -26.47 -11.40 -10.59
CA ASN A 73 -26.65 -12.60 -11.43
C ASN A 73 -28.03 -13.23 -11.27
N LYS A 74 -29.04 -12.59 -11.86
CA LYS A 74 -30.37 -13.20 -12.03
C LYS A 74 -30.42 -14.20 -13.19
N LEU A 75 -29.36 -14.34 -14.00
CA LEU A 75 -29.36 -15.16 -15.21
C LEU A 75 -28.17 -16.12 -15.23
N ILE A 76 -28.47 -17.39 -15.53
CA ILE A 76 -27.51 -18.45 -15.81
C ILE A 76 -27.55 -18.70 -17.32
N PHE A 77 -26.38 -18.65 -17.96
CA PHE A 77 -26.25 -18.94 -19.40
C PHE A 77 -25.72 -20.36 -19.59
N THR A 78 -26.37 -21.12 -20.46
CA THR A 78 -26.00 -22.48 -20.82
C THR A 78 -25.86 -22.61 -22.34
N SER A 79 -24.90 -23.41 -22.79
CA SER A 79 -24.64 -23.72 -24.20
C SER A 79 -24.29 -25.20 -24.29
N GLY A 80 -24.97 -25.95 -25.16
CA GLY A 80 -24.78 -27.41 -25.29
C GLY A 80 -25.04 -28.21 -24.01
N GLY A 81 -25.90 -27.71 -23.11
CA GLY A 81 -26.20 -28.35 -21.82
C GLY A 81 -25.19 -28.08 -20.69
N LYS A 82 -24.07 -27.38 -20.96
CA LYS A 82 -23.09 -26.98 -19.93
C LYS A 82 -23.27 -25.51 -19.54
N GLN A 83 -23.06 -25.18 -18.26
CA GLN A 83 -23.12 -23.82 -17.74
C GLN A 83 -21.87 -23.03 -18.13
N LEU A 84 -22.05 -21.85 -18.71
CA LEU A 84 -20.94 -20.96 -19.07
C LEU A 84 -20.40 -20.26 -17.82
N SER A 85 -19.07 -20.19 -17.71
CA SER A 85 -18.40 -19.57 -16.57
C SER A 85 -18.71 -18.08 -16.46
N LYS A 86 -18.95 -17.60 -15.25
CA LYS A 86 -19.37 -16.21 -14.95
C LYS A 86 -18.27 -15.16 -15.17
N HIS A 87 -17.02 -15.59 -15.32
CA HIS A 87 -15.84 -14.71 -15.46
C HIS A 87 -15.36 -14.56 -16.89
N LEU A 88 -16.02 -15.21 -17.85
CA LEU A 88 -15.67 -15.16 -19.28
C LEU A 88 -16.77 -14.47 -20.07
N THR A 89 -16.41 -13.84 -21.19
CA THR A 89 -17.40 -13.42 -22.18
C THR A 89 -18.02 -14.66 -22.84
N ILE A 90 -19.26 -14.54 -23.35
CA ILE A 90 -19.94 -15.63 -24.06
C ILE A 90 -19.07 -16.16 -25.21
N TYR A 91 -18.38 -15.26 -25.91
CA TYR A 91 -17.42 -15.60 -26.97
C TYR A 91 -16.27 -16.48 -26.45
N GLN A 92 -15.63 -16.09 -25.35
CA GLN A 92 -14.54 -16.88 -24.73
C GLN A 92 -15.02 -18.25 -24.24
N ALA A 93 -16.24 -18.32 -23.72
CA ALA A 93 -16.81 -19.55 -23.21
C ALA A 93 -17.17 -20.54 -24.34
N ILE A 94 -17.70 -20.05 -25.47
CA ILE A 94 -17.96 -20.84 -26.68
C ILE A 94 -16.64 -21.29 -27.33
N GLN A 95 -15.65 -20.41 -27.43
CA GLN A 95 -14.33 -20.74 -27.97
C GLN A 95 -13.65 -21.85 -27.17
N ARG A 96 -13.74 -21.83 -25.83
CA ARG A 96 -13.22 -22.91 -24.98
C ARG A 96 -13.99 -24.23 -25.16
N GLN A 97 -15.30 -24.19 -25.36
CA GLN A 97 -16.08 -25.40 -25.61
C GLN A 97 -15.67 -26.09 -26.91
N LEU A 98 -15.47 -25.32 -28.00
CA LEU A 98 -15.03 -25.88 -29.28
C LEU A 98 -13.68 -26.59 -29.17
N VAL A 99 -12.74 -26.00 -28.44
CA VAL A 99 -11.42 -26.62 -28.19
C VAL A 99 -11.53 -27.92 -27.39
N LEU A 100 -12.44 -27.96 -26.40
CA LEU A 100 -12.68 -29.16 -25.60
C LEU A 100 -13.42 -30.27 -26.36
N ASP A 101 -14.27 -29.91 -27.33
CA ASP A 101 -14.98 -30.88 -28.16
C ASP A 101 -14.04 -31.47 -29.24
N GLU A 102 -13.10 -30.68 -29.78
CA GLU A 102 -12.03 -31.16 -30.67
C GLU A 102 -11.09 -32.18 -29.97
N GLU A 103 -10.72 -31.94 -28.71
CA GLU A 103 -9.91 -32.88 -27.91
C GLU A 103 -10.62 -34.21 -27.61
N ASN A 104 -11.96 -34.22 -27.57
CA ASN A 104 -12.75 -35.44 -27.34
C ASN A 104 -12.92 -36.26 -28.63
N ASP A 105 -13.08 -35.61 -29.78
CA ASP A 105 -13.21 -36.29 -31.08
C ASP A 105 -11.87 -36.87 -31.57
N GLU A 106 -10.72 -36.25 -31.25
CA GLU A 106 -9.39 -36.80 -31.56
C GLU A 106 -9.09 -38.13 -30.83
N ARG A 107 -9.78 -38.44 -29.73
CA ARG A 107 -9.65 -39.75 -29.06
C ARG A 107 -10.42 -40.88 -29.74
N PHE A 108 -11.32 -40.58 -30.68
CA PHE A 108 -12.20 -41.58 -31.30
C PHE A 108 -12.15 -41.68 -32.83
N SER A 109 -11.32 -40.90 -33.53
CA SER A 109 -11.17 -41.01 -34.99
C SER A 109 -9.74 -40.83 -35.49
N ASN A 110 -9.14 -41.93 -35.96
CA ASN A 110 -7.97 -41.89 -36.85
C ASN A 110 -8.45 -41.65 -38.28
N SER A 111 -8.46 -40.40 -38.74
CA SER A 111 -8.43 -40.07 -40.17
C SER A 111 -7.90 -38.66 -40.41
N ASP A 112 -6.82 -38.57 -41.17
CA ASP A 112 -6.11 -37.35 -41.58
C ASP A 112 -7.00 -36.36 -42.35
N LEU A 113 -7.26 -35.17 -41.79
CA LEU A 113 -7.59 -33.94 -42.53
C LEU A 113 -7.29 -32.68 -41.68
N PRO A 114 -6.97 -31.52 -42.28
CA PRO A 114 -6.46 -30.36 -41.55
C PRO A 114 -7.57 -29.63 -40.77
N SER A 115 -7.25 -29.22 -39.54
CA SER A 115 -8.06 -28.37 -38.65
C SER A 115 -8.32 -27.00 -39.30
N ASP A 116 -9.56 -26.77 -39.74
CA ASP A 116 -10.02 -25.52 -40.31
C ASP A 116 -10.62 -24.65 -39.19
N GLY A 117 -9.87 -23.65 -38.73
CA GLY A 117 -10.25 -22.69 -37.67
C GLY A 117 -11.41 -21.74 -38.02
N ASN A 118 -12.27 -22.14 -38.97
CA ASN A 118 -13.37 -21.36 -39.50
C ASN A 118 -14.73 -21.70 -38.86
N ARG A 119 -14.82 -22.77 -38.07
CA ARG A 119 -16.07 -23.25 -37.44
C ARG A 119 -16.72 -22.23 -36.50
N LEU A 120 -15.91 -21.44 -35.78
CA LEU A 120 -16.42 -20.39 -34.88
C LEU A 120 -17.32 -19.36 -35.58
N TRP A 121 -17.07 -19.10 -36.88
CA TRP A 121 -17.78 -18.08 -37.64
C TRP A 121 -18.83 -18.66 -38.59
N SER A 122 -18.78 -19.96 -38.89
CA SER A 122 -19.80 -20.66 -39.69
C SER A 122 -20.94 -21.24 -38.87
N ASP A 123 -20.68 -21.56 -37.60
CA ASP A 123 -21.59 -22.36 -36.79
C ASP A 123 -22.56 -21.48 -35.98
N ILE A 124 -23.82 -21.93 -35.89
CA ILE A 124 -24.85 -21.25 -35.11
C ILE A 124 -24.82 -21.78 -33.69
N PHE A 125 -24.30 -20.99 -32.75
CA PHE A 125 -24.26 -21.33 -31.33
C PHE A 125 -25.56 -20.90 -30.63
N THR A 126 -26.31 -21.88 -30.11
CA THR A 126 -27.53 -21.61 -29.35
C THR A 126 -27.21 -21.47 -27.87
N VAL A 127 -27.26 -20.23 -27.37
CA VAL A 127 -27.11 -19.93 -25.94
C VAL A 127 -28.50 -19.78 -25.32
N THR A 128 -28.81 -20.62 -24.33
CA THR A 128 -30.02 -20.51 -23.53
C THR A 128 -29.71 -19.78 -22.23
N TYR A 129 -30.68 -19.01 -21.73
CA TYR A 129 -30.56 -18.33 -20.44
C TYR A 129 -31.73 -18.73 -19.54
N GLN A 130 -31.45 -18.94 -18.27
CA GLN A 130 -32.46 -19.22 -17.25
C GLN A 130 -32.31 -18.24 -16.11
N LYS A 131 -33.43 -17.86 -15.48
CA LYS A 131 -33.37 -17.09 -14.25
C LYS A 131 -32.78 -17.96 -13.13
N ALA A 132 -31.81 -17.45 -12.39
CA ALA A 132 -31.24 -18.12 -11.23
C ALA A 132 -32.31 -18.15 -10.12
N ASP A 133 -33.14 -19.19 -10.10
CA ASP A 133 -34.13 -19.39 -9.05
C ASP A 133 -33.42 -19.92 -7.80
N SER A 134 -33.63 -19.21 -6.69
CA SER A 134 -33.05 -19.52 -5.38
C SER A 134 -33.80 -20.70 -4.75
N GLN A 135 -33.44 -21.96 -5.01
CA GLN A 135 -33.91 -23.07 -4.18
C GLN A 135 -32.89 -24.22 -4.03
N VAL A 136 -32.51 -24.41 -2.76
CA VAL A 136 -32.45 -25.66 -1.96
C VAL A 136 -32.52 -26.98 -2.73
N ASP A 137 -31.48 -27.80 -2.54
CA ASP A 137 -31.40 -29.22 -2.92
C ASP A 137 -32.58 -30.06 -2.42
N GLY A 138 -33.02 -31.01 -3.24
CA GLY A 138 -33.92 -32.08 -2.82
C GLY A 138 -34.58 -32.81 -3.98
N GLY A 139 -33.89 -33.80 -4.55
CA GLY A 139 -34.46 -34.71 -5.54
C GLY A 139 -35.40 -35.76 -4.93
N SER A 140 -36.50 -36.05 -5.64
CA SER A 140 -36.95 -37.40 -6.05
C SER A 140 -38.48 -37.53 -6.09
N GLN A 141 -38.95 -38.15 -7.17
CA GLN A 141 -40.34 -38.54 -7.43
C GLN A 141 -40.83 -39.61 -6.45
N GLY A 142 -42.05 -39.41 -5.94
CA GLY A 142 -43.13 -40.40 -5.91
C GLY A 142 -43.11 -41.50 -4.84
N GLY A 143 -44.11 -41.48 -3.95
CA GLY A 143 -44.56 -42.68 -3.23
C GLY A 143 -45.28 -42.40 -1.91
N SER A 144 -46.60 -42.59 -1.90
CA SER A 144 -47.55 -42.49 -0.78
C SER A 144 -47.14 -43.24 0.50
N ASP A 145 -47.48 -42.72 1.68
CA ASP A 145 -48.68 -43.12 2.45
C ASP A 145 -48.74 -42.51 3.87
N SER A 146 -49.98 -42.28 4.30
CA SER A 146 -50.63 -42.16 5.62
C SER A 146 -49.89 -41.77 6.94
N THR A 147 -50.57 -40.83 7.63
CA THR A 147 -50.92 -40.80 9.09
C THR A 147 -49.90 -40.46 10.19
N GLN A 148 -50.06 -39.26 10.79
CA GLN A 148 -50.46 -38.96 12.19
C GLN A 148 -49.76 -37.70 12.79
N LYS A 149 -50.59 -36.74 13.22
CA LYS A 149 -50.31 -35.58 14.11
C LYS A 149 -50.09 -36.08 15.56
N PRO A 150 -49.49 -35.34 16.54
CA PRO A 150 -49.82 -33.92 16.81
C PRO A 150 -48.78 -32.99 17.52
N SER A 151 -49.19 -31.71 17.56
CA SER A 151 -49.06 -30.69 18.64
C SER A 151 -47.76 -29.92 18.97
N LYS A 152 -47.78 -28.62 18.54
CA LYS A 152 -47.64 -27.36 19.32
C LYS A 152 -46.32 -26.95 20.03
N SER A 153 -45.63 -25.97 19.40
CA SER A 153 -45.10 -24.65 19.89
C SER A 153 -44.04 -24.55 21.01
N PRO A 154 -43.26 -23.43 21.14
CA PRO A 154 -43.05 -22.28 20.26
C PRO A 154 -41.56 -21.99 19.91
N SER A 155 -41.39 -21.05 18.97
CA SER A 155 -40.19 -20.55 18.33
C SER A 155 -39.55 -19.33 19.02
N ALA A 156 -38.22 -19.34 19.14
CA ALA A 156 -37.27 -18.22 19.07
C ALA A 156 -35.90 -18.89 18.78
N SER A 157 -35.00 -18.45 17.91
CA SER A 157 -34.66 -17.13 17.40
C SER A 157 -33.89 -17.26 16.07
N ASN A 158 -34.13 -16.32 15.14
CA ASN A 158 -33.39 -16.16 13.90
C ASN A 158 -31.89 -15.96 14.14
N SER A 159 -31.04 -16.83 13.58
CA SER A 159 -29.63 -16.53 13.35
C SER A 159 -29.46 -15.89 11.96
N CYS A 160 -29.11 -14.62 11.97
CA CYS A 160 -28.58 -13.92 10.81
C CYS A 160 -27.12 -14.38 10.62
N SER A 161 -26.75 -14.66 9.37
CA SER A 161 -25.45 -15.18 8.97
C SER A 161 -24.34 -14.14 9.14
N ASP A 162 -23.68 -14.12 10.30
CA ASP A 162 -22.36 -13.53 10.45
C ASP A 162 -21.32 -14.48 9.88
N ARG A 163 -20.62 -14.06 8.82
CA ARG A 163 -19.32 -14.65 8.46
C ARG A 163 -18.37 -14.36 9.62
N GLN A 164 -18.17 -15.34 10.49
CA GLN A 164 -17.15 -15.28 11.52
C GLN A 164 -15.79 -15.04 10.86
N GLN A 165 -15.19 -13.89 11.17
CA GLN A 165 -13.81 -13.54 10.86
C GLN A 165 -12.88 -14.59 11.48
N MET A 166 -12.06 -15.21 10.65
CA MET A 166 -11.08 -16.23 11.07
C MET A 166 -9.75 -15.56 11.40
N SER A 167 -9.07 -16.04 12.45
CA SER A 167 -7.74 -15.55 12.81
C SER A 167 -6.73 -15.83 11.68
N LEU A 168 -5.71 -14.97 11.53
CA LEU A 168 -4.65 -15.15 10.52
C LEU A 168 -3.96 -16.52 10.64
N LEU A 169 -3.80 -17.02 11.87
CA LEU A 169 -3.26 -18.35 12.15
C LEU A 169 -4.17 -19.46 11.62
N ASP A 170 -5.48 -19.37 11.84
CA ASP A 170 -6.42 -20.35 11.31
C ASP A 170 -6.48 -20.33 9.79
N SER A 171 -6.38 -19.14 9.17
CA SER A 171 -6.32 -19.00 7.71
C SER A 171 -5.03 -19.56 7.11
N ILE A 172 -3.90 -19.41 7.81
CA ILE A 172 -2.61 -19.97 7.38
C ILE A 172 -2.61 -21.49 7.57
N LEU A 173 -3.09 -22.00 8.71
CA LEU A 173 -3.09 -23.42 9.06
C LEU A 173 -4.13 -24.25 8.31
N GLN A 174 -5.20 -23.63 7.79
CA GLN A 174 -6.14 -24.30 6.89
C GLN A 174 -5.52 -24.71 5.56
N GLY A 175 -4.40 -24.10 5.14
CA GLY A 175 -3.64 -24.51 3.97
C GLY A 175 -4.39 -24.42 2.64
N GLU A 176 -5.55 -23.75 2.60
CA GLU A 176 -6.30 -23.59 1.35
C GLU A 176 -5.77 -22.43 0.52
N LEU A 177 -5.48 -22.69 -0.75
CA LEU A 177 -5.06 -21.65 -1.68
C LEU A 177 -6.28 -20.87 -2.15
N PRO A 178 -6.25 -19.52 -2.13
CA PRO A 178 -7.35 -18.68 -2.61
C PRO A 178 -7.38 -18.61 -4.15
N CYS A 179 -7.32 -19.76 -4.82
CA CYS A 179 -7.35 -19.89 -6.26
C CYS A 179 -8.17 -21.12 -6.70
N ASP A 180 -8.75 -21.05 -7.90
CA ASP A 180 -9.53 -22.13 -8.51
C ASP A 180 -8.66 -23.27 -9.07
N LEU A 181 -7.47 -23.50 -8.49
CA LEU A 181 -6.60 -24.60 -8.89
C LEU A 181 -7.17 -25.91 -8.36
N GLU A 182 -7.24 -26.93 -9.20
CA GLU A 182 -7.80 -28.22 -8.80
C GLU A 182 -6.99 -28.84 -7.65
N LYS A 183 -7.67 -29.15 -6.54
CA LYS A 183 -7.06 -29.77 -5.35
C LYS A 183 -6.43 -31.15 -5.63
N SER A 184 -6.80 -31.79 -6.74
CA SER A 184 -6.25 -33.06 -7.23
C SER A 184 -4.84 -32.92 -7.83
N ASN A 185 -4.43 -31.71 -8.22
CA ASN A 185 -3.11 -31.49 -8.80
C ASN A 185 -2.05 -31.56 -7.68
N PRO A 186 -0.98 -32.39 -7.80
CA PRO A 186 0.08 -32.47 -6.79
C PRO A 186 0.74 -31.12 -6.52
N THR A 187 0.71 -30.19 -7.48
CA THR A 187 1.25 -28.84 -7.31
C THR A 187 0.47 -28.01 -6.29
N TYR A 188 -0.83 -28.27 -6.13
CA TYR A 188 -1.63 -27.59 -5.11
C TYR A 188 -1.05 -27.83 -3.71
N GLY A 189 -0.68 -29.08 -3.40
CA GLY A 189 -0.08 -29.42 -2.09
C GLY A 189 1.24 -28.72 -1.84
N ILE A 190 2.10 -28.62 -2.87
CA ILE A 190 3.39 -27.92 -2.77
C ILE A 190 3.18 -26.41 -2.53
N LEU A 191 2.30 -25.78 -3.31
CA LEU A 191 2.02 -24.35 -3.17
C LEU A 191 1.34 -24.02 -1.84
N ALA A 192 0.45 -24.88 -1.36
CA ALA A 192 -0.17 -24.77 -0.04
C ALA A 192 0.88 -24.86 1.07
N LEU A 193 1.80 -25.83 0.99
CA LEU A 193 2.89 -25.96 1.96
C LEU A 193 3.79 -24.73 1.96
N LEU A 194 4.19 -24.23 0.79
CA LEU A 194 5.01 -23.02 0.69
C LEU A 194 4.34 -21.80 1.30
N ARG A 195 3.03 -21.65 1.10
CA ARG A 195 2.23 -20.58 1.73
C ARG A 195 2.19 -20.72 3.26
N VAL A 196 2.07 -21.94 3.78
CA VAL A 196 2.15 -22.19 5.23
C VAL A 196 3.53 -21.83 5.77
N LEU A 197 4.61 -22.26 5.09
CA LEU A 197 5.98 -21.97 5.51
C LEU A 197 6.28 -20.47 5.49
N GLU A 198 5.84 -19.76 4.46
CA GLU A 198 5.99 -18.32 4.37
C GLU A 198 5.19 -17.60 5.48
N GLY A 199 3.95 -18.02 5.73
CA GLY A 199 3.14 -17.47 6.82
C GLY A 199 3.76 -17.71 8.20
N LEU A 200 4.33 -18.90 8.44
CA LEU A 200 5.06 -19.21 9.67
C LEU A 200 6.35 -18.39 9.80
N ASN A 201 7.06 -18.14 8.69
CA ASN A 201 8.23 -17.28 8.68
C ASN A 201 7.85 -15.83 9.05
N GLN A 202 6.75 -15.30 8.52
CA GLN A 202 6.23 -13.97 8.90
C GLN A 202 5.82 -13.90 10.39
N LEU A 203 5.27 -14.98 10.93
CA LEU A 203 4.84 -15.08 12.33
C LEU A 203 5.97 -15.46 13.30
N ALA A 204 7.17 -15.78 12.81
CA ALA A 204 8.28 -16.22 13.64
C ALA A 204 8.65 -15.23 14.76
N PRO A 205 8.66 -13.89 14.55
CA PRO A 205 8.86 -12.93 15.63
C PRO A 205 7.81 -13.06 16.74
N TRP A 206 6.53 -13.22 16.36
CA TRP A 206 5.43 -13.37 17.30
C TRP A 206 5.55 -14.66 18.11
N LEU A 207 5.77 -15.80 17.44
CA LEU A 207 5.90 -17.10 18.10
C LEU A 207 7.05 -17.15 19.11
N ARG A 208 8.14 -16.41 18.86
CA ARG A 208 9.26 -16.28 19.80
C ARG A 208 8.86 -15.49 21.05
N VAL A 209 8.19 -14.35 20.87
CA VAL A 209 7.66 -13.56 21.99
C VAL A 209 6.73 -14.41 22.84
N GLN A 210 5.85 -15.20 22.20
CA GLN A 210 4.96 -16.11 22.90
C GLN A 210 5.72 -17.19 23.68
N SER A 211 6.76 -17.81 23.10
CA SER A 211 7.58 -18.80 23.82
C SER A 211 8.25 -18.22 25.07
N VAL A 212 8.80 -17.01 24.98
CA VAL A 212 9.42 -16.32 26.13
C VAL A 212 8.37 -15.94 27.17
N ALA A 213 7.19 -15.48 26.73
CA ALA A 213 6.07 -15.20 27.62
C ALA A 213 5.61 -16.47 28.37
N ASP A 214 5.56 -17.61 27.69
CA ASP A 214 5.20 -18.90 28.29
C ASP A 214 6.26 -19.32 29.34
N ASP A 215 7.56 -19.25 29.01
CA ASP A 215 8.64 -19.57 29.96
C ASP A 215 8.65 -18.65 31.19
N TYR A 216 8.33 -17.36 31.01
CA TYR A 216 8.14 -16.42 32.12
C TYR A 216 6.90 -16.79 32.95
N SER A 217 5.79 -17.12 32.27
CA SER A 217 4.55 -17.53 32.93
C SER A 217 4.71 -18.81 33.74
N GLU A 218 5.62 -19.71 33.34
CA GLU A 218 5.99 -20.92 34.07
C GLU A 218 7.00 -20.61 35.20
N GLY A 219 7.70 -19.48 35.13
CA GLY A 219 8.68 -19.03 36.12
C GLY A 219 10.08 -19.59 35.90
N LYS A 220 10.36 -20.08 34.68
CA LYS A 220 11.70 -20.54 34.26
C LYS A 220 12.66 -19.37 34.08
N ILE A 221 12.14 -18.22 33.67
CA ILE A 221 12.88 -16.97 33.50
C ILE A 221 12.30 -15.87 34.38
N SER A 222 13.17 -14.99 34.87
CA SER A 222 12.81 -13.90 35.79
C SER A 222 12.88 -12.51 35.15
N ASN A 223 13.42 -12.42 33.92
CA ASN A 223 13.65 -11.17 33.21
C ASN A 223 13.03 -11.24 31.81
N LEU A 224 12.52 -10.10 31.34
CA LEU A 224 11.81 -9.92 30.07
C LEU A 224 12.72 -9.34 28.97
N ASP A 225 14.01 -9.13 29.25
CA ASP A 225 15.00 -8.63 28.28
C ASP A 225 15.12 -9.48 27.01
N GLU A 226 14.76 -10.77 27.06
CA GLU A 226 14.79 -11.66 25.90
C GLU A 226 13.58 -11.49 24.95
N LEU A 227 12.51 -10.81 25.38
CA LEU A 227 11.29 -10.61 24.56
C LEU A 227 11.57 -9.88 23.25
N TYR A 228 12.54 -8.97 23.23
CA TYR A 228 12.79 -8.07 22.11
C TYR A 228 14.00 -8.48 21.26
N ARG A 229 14.59 -9.67 21.48
CA ARG A 229 15.68 -10.14 20.62
C ARG A 229 15.16 -10.51 19.23
N THR A 230 15.78 -9.94 18.21
CA THR A 230 15.52 -10.27 16.81
C THR A 230 16.05 -11.68 16.52
N GLY A 231 15.15 -12.66 16.41
CA GLY A 231 15.52 -14.00 15.94
C GLY A 231 15.66 -14.06 14.43
N ALA A 232 16.39 -15.06 13.93
CA ALA A 232 16.57 -15.28 12.50
C ALA A 232 15.22 -15.46 11.79
N MET A 233 15.10 -14.87 10.60
CA MET A 233 14.01 -15.08 9.65
C MET A 233 14.63 -15.57 8.34
N VAL A 234 13.89 -16.40 7.61
CA VAL A 234 14.30 -16.79 6.26
C VAL A 234 14.14 -15.56 5.35
N PRO A 235 15.18 -15.15 4.62
CA PRO A 235 15.10 -14.04 3.67
C PRO A 235 14.02 -14.28 2.61
N SER A 236 13.31 -13.23 2.19
CA SER A 236 12.25 -13.33 1.19
C SER A 236 12.76 -13.84 -0.16
N GLU A 237 14.04 -13.63 -0.46
CA GLU A 237 14.69 -14.04 -1.70
C GLU A 237 14.72 -15.56 -1.85
N GLU A 238 14.74 -16.31 -0.74
CA GLU A 238 14.77 -17.78 -0.76
C GLU A 238 13.44 -18.39 -1.25
N PHE A 239 12.34 -17.65 -1.15
CA PHE A 239 11.02 -18.08 -1.61
C PHE A 239 10.77 -17.75 -3.10
N LEU A 240 11.68 -17.02 -3.76
CA LEU A 240 11.50 -16.60 -5.14
C LEU A 240 11.66 -17.76 -6.12
N ASN A 241 10.76 -17.84 -7.10
CA ASN A 241 10.86 -18.84 -8.16
C ASN A 241 11.54 -18.26 -9.40
N SER A 242 12.78 -18.69 -9.64
CA SER A 242 13.63 -18.21 -10.76
C SER A 242 13.10 -18.59 -12.16
N LYS A 243 12.26 -19.62 -12.26
CA LYS A 243 11.71 -20.12 -13.53
C LYS A 243 10.34 -19.52 -13.88
N LEU A 244 9.47 -19.34 -12.89
CA LEU A 244 8.13 -18.76 -13.08
C LEU A 244 8.19 -17.24 -13.29
N THR A 245 9.12 -16.56 -12.61
CA THR A 245 9.31 -15.11 -12.74
C THR A 245 9.51 -14.64 -14.18
N PRO A 246 10.47 -15.17 -14.97
CA PRO A 246 10.66 -14.75 -16.35
C PRO A 246 9.47 -15.12 -17.26
N LYS A 247 8.76 -16.23 -16.97
CA LYS A 247 7.54 -16.60 -17.70
C LYS A 247 6.44 -15.57 -17.47
N LEU A 248 6.20 -15.17 -16.23
CA LEU A 248 5.21 -14.14 -15.90
C LEU A 248 5.59 -12.79 -16.54
N ALA A 249 6.86 -12.39 -16.43
CA ALA A 249 7.36 -11.16 -17.05
C ALA A 249 7.13 -11.14 -18.57
N ARG A 250 7.44 -12.24 -19.26
CA ARG A 250 7.22 -12.37 -20.72
C ARG A 250 5.73 -12.29 -21.09
N GLN A 251 4.85 -12.90 -20.32
CA GLN A 251 3.39 -12.86 -20.56
C GLN A 251 2.82 -11.44 -20.37
N ILE A 252 3.32 -10.68 -19.39
CA ILE A 252 2.89 -9.29 -19.16
C ILE A 252 3.42 -8.34 -20.23
N GLN A 253 4.50 -8.70 -20.93
CA GLN A 253 5.03 -7.90 -22.04
C GLN A 253 4.28 -8.12 -23.37
N ASP A 254 3.44 -9.17 -23.47
CA ASP A 254 2.64 -9.41 -24.65
C ASP A 254 1.45 -8.42 -24.71
N ALA A 255 1.61 -7.39 -25.54
CA ALA A 255 0.60 -6.37 -25.78
C ALA A 255 -0.75 -6.98 -26.21
N PHE A 256 -0.73 -8.06 -27.00
CA PHE A 256 -1.96 -8.67 -27.51
C PHE A 256 -2.71 -9.40 -26.40
N ALA A 257 -2.01 -10.19 -25.59
CA ALA A 257 -2.59 -10.88 -24.43
C ALA A 257 -3.19 -9.89 -23.41
N LEU A 258 -2.55 -8.73 -23.23
CA LEU A 258 -3.10 -7.64 -22.41
C LEU A 258 -4.32 -6.98 -23.04
N CYS A 259 -4.30 -6.72 -24.36
CA CYS A 259 -5.42 -6.11 -25.09
C CYS A 259 -6.67 -6.99 -25.13
N SER A 260 -6.48 -8.29 -25.32
CA SER A 260 -7.56 -9.28 -25.34
C SER A 260 -8.04 -9.65 -23.93
N GLY A 261 -7.30 -9.26 -22.89
CA GLY A 261 -7.53 -9.74 -21.52
C GLY A 261 -7.34 -11.26 -21.40
N SER A 262 -6.56 -11.88 -22.30
CA SER A 262 -6.37 -13.32 -22.39
C SER A 262 -5.09 -13.80 -21.70
N LEU A 263 -4.67 -13.12 -20.63
CA LEU A 263 -3.59 -13.63 -19.80
C LEU A 263 -3.97 -15.02 -19.27
N PRO A 264 -3.05 -15.99 -19.29
CA PRO A 264 -3.31 -17.32 -18.75
C PRO A 264 -3.82 -17.25 -17.31
N SER A 265 -4.80 -18.09 -16.96
CA SER A 265 -5.44 -18.09 -15.63
C SER A 265 -4.43 -18.26 -14.49
N TRP A 266 -3.37 -19.04 -14.71
CA TRP A 266 -2.29 -19.24 -13.73
C TRP A 266 -1.63 -17.92 -13.32
N CYS A 267 -1.54 -16.92 -14.22
CA CYS A 267 -0.93 -15.62 -13.91
C CYS A 267 -1.70 -14.93 -12.78
N TYR A 268 -3.03 -14.91 -12.87
CA TYR A 268 -3.90 -14.33 -11.84
C TYR A 268 -3.95 -15.21 -10.58
N GLN A 269 -4.07 -16.52 -10.76
CA GLN A 269 -4.17 -17.46 -9.63
C GLN A 269 -2.91 -17.47 -8.77
N LEU A 270 -1.71 -17.56 -9.36
CA LEU A 270 -0.45 -17.61 -8.62
C LEU A 270 -0.07 -16.25 -8.02
N THR A 271 -0.26 -15.14 -8.74
CA THR A 271 0.05 -13.81 -8.18
C THR A 271 -0.85 -13.45 -7.00
N LYS A 272 -2.08 -13.98 -6.96
CA LYS A 272 -3.01 -13.82 -5.84
C LYS A 272 -2.77 -14.82 -4.70
N ALA A 273 -2.55 -16.09 -5.01
CA ALA A 273 -2.43 -17.14 -4.00
C ALA A 273 -1.04 -17.24 -3.39
N CYS A 274 0.01 -17.03 -4.19
CA CYS A 274 1.41 -17.13 -3.76
C CYS A 274 2.24 -15.95 -4.29
N PRO A 275 1.94 -14.70 -3.88
CA PRO A 275 2.68 -13.52 -4.32
C PRO A 275 4.18 -13.57 -3.97
N PHE A 276 4.54 -14.22 -2.87
CA PHE A 276 5.93 -14.39 -2.40
C PHE A 276 6.84 -15.14 -3.39
N LEU A 277 6.29 -15.86 -4.37
CA LEU A 277 7.07 -16.53 -5.41
C LEU A 277 7.67 -15.55 -6.43
N PHE A 278 7.16 -14.32 -6.49
CA PHE A 278 7.53 -13.33 -7.48
C PHE A 278 8.20 -12.12 -6.83
N PRO A 279 9.29 -11.59 -7.42
CA PRO A 279 9.92 -10.38 -6.95
C PRO A 279 8.95 -9.18 -6.96
N PHE A 280 9.22 -8.20 -6.10
CA PHE A 280 8.44 -6.97 -6.02
C PHE A 280 8.27 -6.30 -7.39
N ASP A 281 9.36 -6.16 -8.17
CA ASP A 281 9.30 -5.49 -9.48
C ASP A 281 8.40 -6.20 -10.49
N THR A 282 8.40 -7.54 -10.51
CA THR A 282 7.52 -8.32 -11.38
C THR A 282 6.06 -8.17 -10.97
N ARG A 283 5.76 -8.22 -9.67
CA ARG A 283 4.39 -7.98 -9.16
C ARG A 283 3.94 -6.55 -9.40
N ARG A 284 4.84 -5.58 -9.26
CA ARG A 284 4.60 -4.18 -9.60
C ARG A 284 4.22 -4.07 -11.07
N GLN A 285 4.99 -4.67 -11.98
CA GLN A 285 4.68 -4.65 -13.41
C GLN A 285 3.33 -5.32 -13.72
N TYR A 286 3.03 -6.46 -13.09
CA TYR A 286 1.76 -7.14 -13.22
C TYR A 286 0.57 -6.26 -12.80
N PHE A 287 0.65 -5.64 -11.63
CA PHE A 287 -0.37 -4.72 -11.09
C PHE A 287 -0.59 -3.52 -12.02
N TYR A 288 0.50 -2.84 -12.35
CA TYR A 288 0.73 -2.11 -13.59
C TYR A 288 -0.24 -2.34 -14.76
N SER A 289 -0.09 -3.52 -15.33
CA SER A 289 -0.68 -3.88 -16.61
C SER A 289 -2.12 -4.35 -16.48
N THR A 290 -2.56 -4.73 -15.28
CA THR A 290 -3.89 -5.36 -15.08
C THR A 290 -4.87 -4.46 -14.31
N ALA A 291 -4.42 -3.63 -13.38
CA ALA A 291 -5.28 -2.91 -12.44
C ALA A 291 -5.90 -1.61 -12.99
N PHE A 292 -5.22 -0.91 -13.91
CA PHE A 292 -5.60 0.46 -14.32
C PHE A 292 -6.30 0.54 -15.70
N GLY A 293 -6.53 -0.61 -16.32
CA GLY A 293 -7.15 -0.74 -17.62
C GLY A 293 -6.20 -0.57 -18.80
N LEU A 294 -6.72 -0.91 -19.98
CA LEU A 294 -5.92 -1.16 -21.17
C LEU A 294 -5.08 0.03 -21.67
N SER A 295 -5.64 1.25 -21.65
CA SER A 295 -4.94 2.44 -22.15
C SER A 295 -3.65 2.75 -21.37
N ARG A 296 -3.67 2.56 -20.04
CA ARG A 296 -2.51 2.78 -19.16
C ARG A 296 -1.52 1.63 -19.25
N ALA A 297 -2.01 0.39 -19.36
CA ALA A 297 -1.17 -0.79 -19.58
C ALA A 297 -0.34 -0.64 -20.86
N LEU A 298 -0.99 -0.24 -21.96
CA LEU A 298 -0.33 -0.04 -23.25
C LEU A 298 0.66 1.13 -23.24
N HIS A 299 0.29 2.27 -22.66
CA HIS A 299 1.20 3.41 -22.54
C HIS A 299 2.47 3.03 -21.75
N ARG A 300 2.31 2.22 -20.70
CA ARG A 300 3.44 1.76 -19.88
C ARG A 300 4.33 0.78 -20.64
N LEU A 301 3.74 -0.15 -21.39
CA LEU A 301 4.49 -1.08 -22.23
C LEU A 301 5.35 -0.33 -23.27
N GLN A 302 4.79 0.72 -23.88
CA GLN A 302 5.52 1.60 -24.81
C GLN A 302 6.69 2.33 -24.11
N GLN A 303 6.47 2.81 -22.88
CA GLN A 303 7.51 3.51 -22.12
C GLN A 303 8.68 2.58 -21.75
N GLN A 304 8.39 1.32 -21.40
CA GLN A 304 9.43 0.32 -21.10
C GLN A 304 10.22 -0.05 -22.35
N GLN A 305 9.57 -0.26 -23.49
CA GLN A 305 10.26 -0.53 -24.76
C GLN A 305 11.15 0.64 -25.22
N SER A 306 10.77 1.88 -24.89
CA SER A 306 11.57 3.07 -25.22
C SER A 306 12.80 3.23 -24.32
N ALA A 307 12.78 2.68 -23.10
CA ALA A 307 13.91 2.72 -22.17
C ALA A 307 14.99 1.67 -22.52
N ASP A 308 14.58 0.51 -23.04
CA ASP A 308 15.50 -0.59 -23.39
C ASP A 308 16.05 -0.49 -24.84
N ASN A 309 15.37 0.20 -25.76
CA ASN A 309 15.82 0.37 -27.15
C ASN A 309 16.64 1.65 -27.38
N HIS A 310 17.88 1.66 -26.93
CA HIS A 310 18.92 2.44 -27.61
C HIS A 310 19.46 1.61 -28.80
N GLY A 311 18.79 1.68 -29.96
CA GLY A 311 19.47 1.40 -31.24
C GLY A 311 18.94 0.33 -32.19
N SER A 312 17.62 0.08 -32.30
CA SER A 312 17.11 -0.66 -33.47
C SER A 312 15.78 -0.10 -33.97
N LEU A 313 15.82 0.44 -35.19
CA LEU A 313 14.65 0.69 -36.03
C LEU A 313 14.04 -0.67 -36.38
N SER A 314 12.91 -1.04 -35.77
CA SER A 314 12.06 -2.08 -36.34
C SER A 314 10.57 -1.83 -36.14
N GLU A 315 9.90 -1.94 -37.27
CA GLU A 315 8.50 -1.76 -37.59
C GLU A 315 7.54 -2.53 -36.68
N ARG A 316 6.82 -1.80 -35.83
CA ARG A 316 5.36 -1.88 -35.53
C ARG A 316 5.12 -1.12 -34.22
N GLU A 317 5.35 0.19 -34.24
CA GLU A 317 4.85 1.06 -33.17
C GLU A 317 3.32 0.99 -33.18
N VAL A 318 2.74 0.22 -32.26
CA VAL A 318 1.33 0.40 -31.91
C VAL A 318 1.26 1.77 -31.24
N ARG A 319 0.99 2.82 -32.03
CA ARG A 319 0.78 4.18 -31.53
C ARG A 319 -0.56 4.24 -30.79
N VAL A 320 -0.54 3.78 -29.54
CA VAL A 320 -1.67 3.91 -28.64
C VAL A 320 -1.81 5.38 -28.25
N GLY A 321 -3.03 5.91 -28.37
CA GLY A 321 -3.31 7.33 -28.16
C GLY A 321 -2.79 7.85 -26.81
N ARG A 322 -2.32 9.11 -26.79
CA ARG A 322 -1.84 9.78 -25.58
C ARG A 322 -2.89 9.68 -24.46
N LEU A 323 -2.44 9.38 -23.24
CA LEU A 323 -3.27 9.45 -22.04
C LEU A 323 -3.92 10.83 -21.95
N GLN A 324 -5.25 10.85 -21.89
CA GLN A 324 -6.00 12.10 -21.72
C GLN A 324 -5.61 12.74 -20.38
N ARG A 325 -5.31 14.04 -20.43
CA ARG A 325 -5.02 14.85 -19.24
C ARG A 325 -6.23 15.70 -18.92
N GLN A 326 -6.63 15.69 -17.65
CA GLN A 326 -7.72 16.50 -17.14
C GLN A 326 -7.13 17.64 -16.31
N LYS A 327 -7.29 18.87 -16.82
CA LYS A 327 -6.87 20.07 -16.11
C LYS A 327 -7.87 20.40 -15.01
N VAL A 328 -7.37 20.71 -13.82
CA VAL A 328 -8.15 21.10 -12.64
C VAL A 328 -7.54 22.32 -11.99
N ARG A 329 -8.39 23.20 -11.46
CA ARG A 329 -7.96 24.44 -10.80
C ARG A 329 -8.07 24.31 -9.29
N VAL A 330 -7.00 24.64 -8.58
CA VAL A 330 -6.86 24.47 -7.12
C VAL A 330 -6.41 25.79 -6.48
N SER A 331 -6.93 26.08 -5.28
CA SER A 331 -6.51 27.24 -4.49
C SER A 331 -5.47 26.85 -3.45
N ARG A 332 -4.31 27.54 -3.42
CA ARG A 332 -3.25 27.33 -2.42
C ARG A 332 -3.73 27.54 -0.98
N ASN A 333 -4.65 28.47 -0.77
CA ASN A 333 -5.13 28.81 0.57
C ASN A 333 -6.12 27.78 1.14
N ARG A 334 -6.63 26.86 0.30
CA ARG A 334 -7.65 25.87 0.66
C ARG A 334 -7.40 24.55 -0.06
N ILE A 335 -6.21 23.97 0.16
CA ILE A 335 -5.80 22.73 -0.50
C ILE A 335 -6.73 21.57 -0.14
N LEU A 336 -7.04 21.35 1.15
CA LEU A 336 -7.95 20.28 1.57
C LEU A 336 -9.34 20.35 0.91
N ASP A 337 -10.00 21.51 0.97
CA ASP A 337 -11.34 21.70 0.38
C ASP A 337 -11.31 21.53 -1.14
N SER A 338 -10.26 22.04 -1.78
CA SER A 338 -10.07 21.91 -3.23
C SER A 338 -9.85 20.45 -3.61
N ALA A 339 -9.00 19.73 -2.87
CA ALA A 339 -8.72 18.32 -3.06
C ALA A 339 -9.97 17.46 -2.89
N ALA A 340 -10.78 17.74 -1.85
CA ALA A 340 -12.06 17.07 -1.64
C ALA A 340 -12.96 17.13 -2.87
N LYS A 341 -13.15 18.33 -3.43
CA LYS A 341 -13.96 18.57 -4.62
C LYS A 341 -13.36 17.95 -5.89
N VAL A 342 -12.06 18.12 -6.11
CA VAL A 342 -11.37 17.57 -7.28
C VAL A 342 -11.46 16.05 -7.29
N MET A 343 -11.21 15.41 -6.14
CA MET A 343 -11.28 13.96 -6.02
C MET A 343 -12.72 13.46 -6.13
N GLU A 344 -13.70 14.17 -5.57
CA GLU A 344 -15.11 13.80 -5.74
C GLU A 344 -15.58 13.81 -7.20
N MET A 345 -15.14 14.81 -7.98
CA MET A 345 -15.55 14.92 -9.39
C MET A 345 -14.76 14.01 -10.32
N TYR A 346 -13.45 13.86 -10.09
CA TYR A 346 -12.52 13.31 -11.09
C TYR A 346 -11.78 12.05 -10.68
N SER A 347 -11.88 11.56 -9.43
CA SER A 347 -11.10 10.39 -9.00
C SER A 347 -11.46 9.11 -9.77
N SER A 348 -12.74 8.93 -10.11
CA SER A 348 -13.23 7.79 -10.91
C SER A 348 -12.86 7.87 -12.40
N HIS A 349 -12.39 9.03 -12.87
CA HIS A 349 -12.02 9.22 -14.26
C HIS A 349 -10.63 8.66 -14.54
N LYS A 350 -10.49 7.95 -15.67
CA LYS A 350 -9.20 7.37 -16.12
C LYS A 350 -8.20 8.38 -16.66
N ALA A 351 -8.56 9.67 -16.77
CA ALA A 351 -7.66 10.73 -17.21
C ALA A 351 -6.60 11.04 -16.13
N VAL A 352 -5.40 11.44 -16.54
CA VAL A 352 -4.33 11.88 -15.62
C VAL A 352 -4.64 13.30 -15.17
N LEU A 353 -4.60 13.57 -13.86
CA LEU A 353 -4.85 14.92 -13.35
C LEU A 353 -3.65 15.85 -13.61
N GLU A 354 -3.96 17.08 -14.02
CA GLU A 354 -3.00 18.18 -14.18
C GLU A 354 -3.52 19.39 -13.42
N VAL A 355 -2.75 19.85 -12.43
CA VAL A 355 -3.15 20.94 -11.54
C VAL A 355 -2.68 22.29 -12.08
N GLU A 356 -3.56 23.28 -11.95
CA GLU A 356 -3.32 24.70 -12.19
C GLU A 356 -3.72 25.46 -10.91
N TYR A 357 -2.83 26.32 -10.39
CA TYR A 357 -3.15 27.16 -9.23
C TYR A 357 -3.82 28.46 -9.66
N PHE A 358 -4.83 28.89 -8.90
CA PHE A 358 -5.50 30.17 -9.16
C PHE A 358 -4.53 31.34 -9.06
N GLY A 359 -4.40 32.10 -10.16
CA GLY A 359 -3.56 33.31 -10.20
C GLY A 359 -2.10 33.07 -10.59
N GLU A 360 -1.72 31.83 -10.91
CA GLU A 360 -0.34 31.47 -11.28
C GLU A 360 -0.20 31.05 -12.75
N VAL A 361 0.94 31.40 -13.35
CA VAL A 361 1.25 31.08 -14.73
C VAL A 361 2.04 29.77 -14.75
N GLY A 362 1.33 28.64 -14.63
CA GLY A 362 1.96 27.32 -14.69
C GLY A 362 0.95 26.18 -14.60
N THR A 363 0.98 25.27 -15.57
CA THR A 363 0.29 23.97 -15.50
C THR A 363 1.26 22.86 -15.88
N GLY A 364 1.08 21.67 -15.32
CA GLY A 364 1.89 20.51 -15.69
C GLY A 364 2.32 19.66 -14.51
N LEU A 365 3.47 19.01 -14.67
CA LEU A 365 4.01 18.03 -13.72
C LEU A 365 4.35 18.66 -12.36
N GLY A 366 5.10 19.77 -12.35
CA GLY A 366 5.55 20.46 -11.14
C GLY A 366 4.40 20.87 -10.21
N PRO A 367 3.45 21.72 -10.66
CA PRO A 367 2.29 22.12 -9.84
C PRO A 367 1.45 20.93 -9.35
N THR A 368 1.38 19.86 -10.14
CA THR A 368 0.66 18.64 -9.75
C THR A 368 1.38 17.88 -8.64
N LEU A 369 2.70 17.76 -8.70
CA LEU A 369 3.50 17.13 -7.64
C LEU A 369 3.39 17.94 -6.35
N GLU A 370 3.55 19.26 -6.45
CA GLU A 370 3.37 20.18 -5.33
C GLU A 370 1.98 20.06 -4.69
N PHE A 371 0.93 19.91 -5.49
CA PHE A 371 -0.43 19.70 -4.96
C PHE A 371 -0.54 18.45 -4.08
N TYR A 372 0.06 17.33 -4.50
CA TYR A 372 0.07 16.12 -3.68
C TYR A 372 0.91 16.31 -2.41
N THR A 373 2.05 16.98 -2.50
CA THR A 373 2.89 17.31 -1.33
C THR A 373 2.17 18.19 -0.32
N LEU A 374 1.58 19.31 -0.77
CA LEU A 374 0.81 20.22 0.09
C LEU A 374 -0.39 19.52 0.73
N LEU A 375 -1.10 18.68 -0.04
CA LEU A 375 -2.22 17.90 0.48
C LEU A 375 -1.75 16.89 1.53
N SER A 376 -0.62 16.22 1.29
CA SER A 376 -0.01 15.30 2.25
C SER A 376 0.39 16.02 3.55
N HIS A 377 0.95 17.22 3.48
CA HIS A 377 1.25 18.03 4.67
C HIS A 377 -0.02 18.48 5.38
N ASP A 378 -1.02 18.97 4.65
CA ASP A 378 -2.28 19.39 5.23
C ASP A 378 -2.98 18.25 6.00
N LEU A 379 -2.94 17.03 5.46
CA LEU A 379 -3.49 15.84 6.11
C LEU A 379 -2.72 15.45 7.39
N GLN A 380 -1.48 15.91 7.58
CA GLN A 380 -0.66 15.63 8.77
C GLN A 380 -0.87 16.61 9.92
N LYS A 381 -1.69 17.66 9.72
CA LYS A 381 -1.92 18.70 10.73
C LYS A 381 -2.62 18.15 11.98
N VAL A 382 -2.11 18.52 13.16
CA VAL A 382 -2.63 18.08 14.47
C VAL A 382 -4.12 18.44 14.65
N GLY A 383 -4.53 19.62 14.16
CA GLY A 383 -5.90 20.13 14.30
C GLY A 383 -6.99 19.31 13.62
N LEU A 384 -6.64 18.42 12.68
CA LEU A 384 -7.62 17.56 11.99
C LEU A 384 -8.07 16.37 12.85
N GLY A 385 -7.29 15.96 13.84
CA GLY A 385 -7.61 14.81 14.70
C GLY A 385 -7.63 13.46 13.98
N LEU A 386 -6.93 13.32 12.85
CA LEU A 386 -6.86 12.08 12.06
C LEU A 386 -5.96 11.03 12.71
N TRP A 387 -4.84 11.48 13.27
CA TRP A 387 -3.73 10.62 13.69
C TRP A 387 -3.54 10.62 15.20
N ARG A 388 -2.95 9.54 15.72
CA ARG A 388 -2.47 9.50 17.10
C ARG A 388 -1.35 10.53 17.27
N SER A 389 -1.31 11.16 18.44
CA SER A 389 -0.27 12.12 18.80
C SER A 389 0.15 11.85 20.23
N ASN A 390 1.46 11.78 20.47
CA ASN A 390 2.03 11.62 21.82
C ASN A 390 1.93 12.91 22.65
N MET A 391 1.46 14.00 22.06
CA MET A 391 1.16 15.23 22.79
C MET A 391 -0.24 15.10 23.37
N ALA A 392 -0.30 14.82 24.67
CA ALA A 392 -1.49 15.02 25.48
C ALA A 392 -2.12 16.36 25.08
N SER A 393 -3.42 16.36 24.78
CA SER A 393 -4.12 17.55 24.30
C SER A 393 -3.89 18.71 25.24
N ASP A 394 -3.09 19.69 24.80
CA ASP A 394 -2.84 20.92 25.52
C ASP A 394 -4.07 21.84 25.36
N LYS A 395 -5.21 21.37 25.85
CA LYS A 395 -6.48 22.11 25.91
C LYS A 395 -6.63 22.89 27.22
N SER A 396 -5.57 23.00 28.04
CA SER A 396 -5.62 23.71 29.33
C SER A 396 -4.87 25.03 29.39
N ALA A 397 -4.39 25.57 28.26
CA ALA A 397 -3.93 26.95 28.24
C ALA A 397 -5.15 27.89 28.25
N MET A 398 -5.53 28.30 29.47
CA MET A 398 -6.52 29.34 29.77
C MET A 398 -6.49 30.47 28.73
N GLN A 399 -7.68 30.78 28.19
CA GLN A 399 -7.99 32.11 27.70
C GLN A 399 -7.74 33.10 28.85
N ILE A 400 -6.63 33.82 28.78
CA ILE A 400 -6.47 35.08 29.49
C ILE A 400 -6.63 36.14 28.43
N ASP A 401 -7.75 36.86 28.51
CA ASP A 401 -8.04 38.07 27.75
C ASP A 401 -6.84 39.02 27.86
N ARG A 402 -6.18 39.29 26.72
CA ARG A 402 -5.24 40.41 26.62
C ARG A 402 -6.04 41.65 26.24
N GLU A 403 -6.43 42.42 27.25
CA GLU A 403 -6.75 43.83 27.08
C GLU A 403 -5.50 44.60 26.60
N GLU A 404 -5.75 45.53 25.69
CA GLU A 404 -4.78 46.45 25.10
C GLU A 404 -4.17 47.37 26.17
N ILE A 405 -2.84 47.38 26.28
CA ILE A 405 -2.11 48.52 26.84
C ILE A 405 -0.97 48.89 25.89
N LYS A 406 -1.13 50.03 25.23
CA LYS A 406 -0.04 50.83 24.65
C LYS A 406 0.78 51.44 25.79
N ASP A 407 2.10 51.28 25.80
CA ASP A 407 3.02 52.43 25.82
C ASP A 407 4.51 52.06 25.62
N GLY A 408 5.25 52.96 24.95
CA GLY A 408 6.61 53.39 25.31
C GLY A 408 7.87 52.54 25.09
N SER A 409 8.62 52.87 24.02
CA SER A 409 10.08 53.17 24.01
C SER A 409 11.18 52.09 24.26
N MET A 410 11.91 51.79 23.17
CA MET A 410 13.39 51.72 22.98
C MET A 410 14.30 51.04 24.04
N ASP A 411 14.93 49.90 23.69
CA ASP A 411 16.38 49.83 23.38
C ASP A 411 16.89 48.37 23.16
N ASP A 412 17.73 48.24 22.13
CA ASP A 412 18.74 47.24 21.77
C ASP A 412 18.78 45.83 22.42
N VAL A 413 18.50 44.80 21.61
CA VAL A 413 19.01 43.41 21.77
C VAL A 413 19.33 42.82 20.39
N PRO A 414 20.47 42.12 20.19
CA PRO A 414 20.97 41.74 18.85
C PRO A 414 20.20 40.59 18.18
N ASP A 415 20.22 40.64 16.85
CA ASP A 415 19.36 39.95 15.89
C ASP A 415 19.77 38.49 15.58
N GLU A 416 20.11 37.67 16.58
CA GLU A 416 20.55 36.27 16.38
C GLU A 416 19.55 35.19 16.85
N LYS A 417 18.39 35.56 17.40
CA LYS A 417 17.40 34.59 17.95
C LYS A 417 16.08 34.47 17.18
N LYS A 418 15.89 35.20 16.07
CA LYS A 418 14.66 35.07 15.27
C LYS A 418 14.66 33.89 14.29
N LEU A 419 15.82 33.44 13.82
CA LEU A 419 15.90 32.38 12.80
C LEU A 419 15.61 30.97 13.37
N GLY A 420 16.00 30.70 14.63
CA GLY A 420 15.68 29.44 15.31
C GLY A 420 14.22 29.32 15.79
N SER A 421 13.47 30.43 15.80
CA SER A 421 12.07 30.44 16.25
C SER A 421 11.11 30.11 15.10
N ALA A 422 11.37 30.54 13.87
CA ALA A 422 10.52 30.24 12.72
C ALA A 422 10.56 28.74 12.35
N MET A 423 11.76 28.14 12.32
CA MET A 423 11.95 26.72 12.00
C MET A 423 11.36 25.77 13.08
N ARG A 424 11.24 26.24 14.33
CA ARG A 424 10.56 25.52 15.42
C ARG A 424 9.03 25.69 15.39
N VAL A 425 8.51 26.72 14.73
CA VAL A 425 7.07 26.99 14.64
C VAL A 425 6.40 26.11 13.59
N GLU A 426 7.02 25.88 12.43
CA GLU A 426 6.46 24.97 11.41
C GLU A 426 6.41 23.51 11.87
N ARG A 427 7.41 23.06 12.65
CA ARG A 427 7.46 21.70 13.18
C ARG A 427 6.44 21.42 14.30
N ARG A 428 5.69 22.44 14.76
CA ARG A 428 4.65 22.32 15.81
C ARG A 428 3.24 22.07 15.26
N ASP A 429 3.01 22.26 13.96
CA ASP A 429 1.69 22.07 13.35
C ASP A 429 1.45 20.63 12.86
N PHE A 430 2.50 19.84 12.68
CA PHE A 430 2.43 18.45 12.21
C PHE A 430 2.46 17.44 13.36
N VAL A 431 1.75 16.33 13.17
CA VAL A 431 1.78 15.19 14.10
C VAL A 431 3.17 14.54 14.07
N GLN A 432 3.81 14.46 15.23
CA GLN A 432 5.07 13.74 15.39
C GLN A 432 4.80 12.24 15.56
N ALA A 433 5.12 11.46 14.53
CA ALA A 433 4.94 10.02 14.51
C ALA A 433 6.23 9.33 14.00
N PRO A 434 7.22 9.08 14.88
CA PRO A 434 8.52 8.53 14.46
C PRO A 434 8.43 7.13 13.83
N LEU A 435 7.36 6.39 14.13
CA LEU A 435 7.07 5.06 13.61
C LEU A 435 5.98 5.07 12.51
N GLY A 436 5.65 6.27 12.02
CA GLY A 436 4.62 6.50 11.03
C GLY A 436 3.24 6.77 11.64
N LEU A 437 2.42 7.47 10.88
CA LEU A 437 1.08 7.92 11.24
C LEU A 437 0.13 6.73 11.33
N PHE A 438 -0.57 6.64 12.46
CA PHE A 438 -1.61 5.65 12.70
C PHE A 438 -2.92 6.34 13.12
N PRO A 439 -4.11 5.84 12.70
CA PRO A 439 -5.38 6.50 12.96
C PRO A 439 -5.64 6.71 14.46
N ARG A 440 -6.16 7.88 14.80
CA ARG A 440 -6.67 8.16 16.15
C ARG A 440 -7.89 7.28 16.44
N PRO A 441 -7.98 6.62 17.61
CA PRO A 441 -9.19 5.91 18.02
C PRO A 441 -10.31 6.88 18.44
N TRP A 442 -11.56 6.56 18.11
CA TRP A 442 -12.75 7.34 18.43
C TRP A 442 -13.83 6.47 19.08
N PRO A 443 -14.48 6.94 20.16
CA PRO A 443 -15.45 6.12 20.90
C PRO A 443 -16.65 5.78 20.01
N PRO A 444 -17.28 4.60 20.15
CA PRO A 444 -18.43 4.20 19.34
C PRO A 444 -19.58 5.22 19.39
N SER A 445 -19.74 5.91 20.52
CA SER A 445 -20.70 6.98 20.76
C SER A 445 -20.34 8.33 20.12
N ALA A 446 -19.18 8.47 19.48
CA ALA A 446 -18.77 9.72 18.85
C ALA A 446 -19.82 10.16 17.82
N ASP A 447 -20.25 11.41 17.95
CA ASP A 447 -21.29 12.01 17.12
C ASP A 447 -20.89 11.97 15.65
N ALA A 448 -21.73 11.33 14.84
CA ALA A 448 -21.57 11.22 13.40
C ALA A 448 -22.48 12.19 12.63
N SER A 449 -23.13 13.12 13.33
CA SER A 449 -23.96 14.17 12.72
C SER A 449 -23.13 15.05 11.77
N GLU A 450 -23.79 15.60 10.75
CA GLU A 450 -23.16 16.51 9.78
C GLU A 450 -22.59 17.74 10.51
N GLY A 451 -21.30 18.02 10.31
CA GLY A 451 -20.61 19.14 10.94
C GLY A 451 -19.87 18.82 12.24
N SER A 452 -20.10 17.65 12.85
CA SER A 452 -19.32 17.16 13.99
C SER A 452 -17.84 16.99 13.63
N GLN A 453 -16.97 17.01 14.65
CA GLN A 453 -15.53 16.80 14.45
C GLN A 453 -15.25 15.42 13.82
N PHE A 454 -15.94 14.38 14.31
CA PHE A 454 -15.74 13.02 13.82
C PHE A 454 -16.27 12.82 12.40
N SER A 455 -17.38 13.45 12.02
CA SER A 455 -17.87 13.40 10.63
C SER A 455 -16.83 13.96 9.65
N LYS A 456 -16.17 15.08 9.99
CA LYS A 456 -15.05 15.63 9.19
C LYS A 456 -13.88 14.64 9.10
N VAL A 457 -13.52 13.98 10.19
CA VAL A 457 -12.47 12.93 10.20
C VAL A 457 -12.82 11.81 9.22
N VAL A 458 -14.06 11.32 9.25
CA VAL A 458 -14.56 10.28 8.32
C VAL A 458 -14.48 10.74 6.86
N GLU A 459 -14.83 12.00 6.58
CA GLU A 459 -14.71 12.59 5.25
C GLU A 459 -13.25 12.69 4.78
N TYR A 460 -12.34 13.10 5.66
CA TYR A 460 -10.90 13.16 5.35
C TYR A 460 -10.29 11.77 5.11
N PHE A 461 -10.69 10.74 5.86
CA PHE A 461 -10.26 9.37 5.57
C PHE A 461 -10.80 8.88 4.21
N ARG A 462 -12.04 9.23 3.85
CA ARG A 462 -12.59 8.95 2.52
C ARG A 462 -11.81 9.68 1.42
N LEU A 463 -11.46 10.95 1.65
CA LEU A 463 -10.60 11.73 0.76
C LEU A 463 -9.24 11.06 0.61
N LEU A 464 -8.59 10.69 1.71
CA LEU A 464 -7.30 10.00 1.72
C LEU A 464 -7.35 8.71 0.88
N GLY A 465 -8.42 7.92 1.00
CA GLY A 465 -8.64 6.73 0.16
C GLY A 465 -8.69 7.05 -1.33
N ARG A 466 -9.44 8.09 -1.74
CA ARG A 466 -9.51 8.53 -3.14
C ARG A 466 -8.16 9.04 -3.64
N VAL A 467 -7.47 9.84 -2.83
CA VAL A 467 -6.16 10.44 -3.14
C VAL A 467 -5.11 9.34 -3.31
N MET A 468 -5.03 8.38 -2.39
CA MET A 468 -4.09 7.26 -2.47
C MET A 468 -4.32 6.41 -3.73
N ALA A 469 -5.58 6.03 -3.99
CA ALA A 469 -5.89 5.25 -5.19
C ALA A 469 -5.62 6.03 -6.49
N LYS A 470 -5.89 7.34 -6.50
CA LYS A 470 -5.63 8.19 -7.66
C LYS A 470 -4.15 8.43 -7.88
N ALA A 471 -3.38 8.65 -6.80
CA ALA A 471 -1.94 8.77 -6.83
C ALA A 471 -1.29 7.50 -7.40
N LEU A 472 -1.72 6.31 -6.95
CA LEU A 472 -1.30 5.04 -7.54
C LEU A 472 -1.61 4.97 -9.03
N GLN A 473 -2.85 5.27 -9.42
CA GLN A 473 -3.26 5.22 -10.82
C GLN A 473 -2.42 6.15 -11.71
N ASP A 474 -2.09 7.34 -11.22
CA ASP A 474 -1.33 8.36 -11.94
C ASP A 474 0.21 8.24 -11.76
N GLY A 475 0.69 7.27 -10.97
CA GLY A 475 2.12 7.09 -10.69
C GLY A 475 2.72 8.26 -9.91
N ARG A 476 1.99 8.77 -8.91
CA ARG A 476 2.38 9.86 -8.02
C ARG A 476 2.72 9.31 -6.65
N LEU A 477 3.76 9.87 -6.04
CA LEU A 477 4.10 9.59 -4.66
C LEU A 477 3.34 10.53 -3.73
N LEU A 478 3.07 10.05 -2.52
CA LEU A 478 2.50 10.85 -1.44
C LEU A 478 3.52 11.03 -0.34
N ASP A 479 3.65 12.26 0.15
CA ASP A 479 4.51 12.53 1.29
C ASP A 479 3.80 12.27 2.62
N LEU A 480 3.29 11.05 2.79
CA LEU A 480 2.62 10.62 4.02
C LEU A 480 3.43 9.49 4.65
N PRO A 481 4.09 9.71 5.79
CA PRO A 481 4.81 8.65 6.50
C PRO A 481 3.80 7.81 7.28
N LEU A 482 3.05 6.93 6.60
CA LEU A 482 2.07 6.04 7.25
C LEU A 482 2.79 4.87 7.94
N SER A 483 2.26 4.38 9.06
CA SER A 483 2.86 3.22 9.72
C SER A 483 2.67 1.95 8.87
N THR A 484 3.57 0.97 9.04
CA THR A 484 3.46 -0.34 8.37
C THR A 484 2.14 -1.05 8.71
N THR A 485 1.67 -0.86 9.93
CA THR A 485 0.38 -1.32 10.46
C THR A 485 -0.82 -0.71 9.74
N PHE A 486 -0.73 0.55 9.30
CA PHE A 486 -1.77 1.16 8.48
C PHE A 486 -1.94 0.40 7.17
N TYR A 487 -0.84 0.02 6.52
CA TYR A 487 -0.90 -0.78 5.29
C TYR A 487 -1.43 -2.21 5.53
N LYS A 488 -1.18 -2.81 6.70
CA LYS A 488 -1.85 -4.06 7.09
C LYS A 488 -3.39 -3.92 7.08
N LEU A 489 -3.91 -2.82 7.62
CA LEU A 489 -5.36 -2.52 7.58
C LEU A 489 -5.89 -2.29 6.15
N VAL A 490 -5.10 -1.63 5.29
CA VAL A 490 -5.43 -1.46 3.86
C VAL A 490 -5.58 -2.82 3.19
N LEU A 491 -4.65 -3.75 3.45
CA LEU A 491 -4.69 -5.13 2.95
C LEU A 491 -5.83 -5.97 3.57
N GLY A 492 -6.49 -5.48 4.62
CA GLY A 492 -7.57 -6.17 5.32
C GLY A 492 -7.06 -7.22 6.31
N GLN A 493 -5.81 -7.11 6.76
CA GLN A 493 -5.26 -7.93 7.82
C GLN A 493 -5.80 -7.45 9.17
N GLU A 494 -6.06 -8.38 10.07
CA GLU A 494 -6.45 -8.07 11.44
C GLU A 494 -5.22 -7.66 12.25
N LEU A 495 -5.41 -6.68 13.14
CA LEU A 495 -4.37 -6.22 14.03
C LEU A 495 -4.56 -6.77 15.44
N ASP A 496 -3.44 -7.00 16.11
CA ASP A 496 -3.39 -7.46 17.49
C ASP A 496 -2.54 -6.56 18.40
N LEU A 497 -2.29 -7.04 19.63
CA LEU A 497 -1.49 -6.34 20.63
C LEU A 497 -0.02 -6.18 20.21
N HIS A 498 0.53 -7.11 19.42
CA HIS A 498 1.93 -7.06 18.98
C HIS A 498 2.14 -6.02 17.88
N ASP A 499 1.11 -5.79 17.07
CA ASP A 499 1.11 -4.74 16.05
C ASP A 499 1.22 -3.33 16.65
N ILE A 500 0.81 -3.12 17.91
CA ILE A 500 0.93 -1.81 18.59
C ILE A 500 2.38 -1.35 18.65
N LEU A 501 3.34 -2.27 18.85
CA LEU A 501 4.78 -1.94 18.86
C LEU A 501 5.26 -1.28 17.57
N SER A 502 4.60 -1.53 16.44
CA SER A 502 5.03 -1.03 15.13
C SER A 502 4.70 0.44 14.90
N PHE A 503 3.83 1.05 15.72
CA PHE A 503 3.50 2.48 15.66
C PHE A 503 3.62 3.19 17.02
N ASP A 504 3.64 2.45 18.13
CA ASP A 504 3.75 2.96 19.50
C ASP A 504 4.52 1.95 20.37
N THR A 505 5.85 2.01 20.29
CA THR A 505 6.74 1.05 20.97
C THR A 505 6.57 1.05 22.48
N GLU A 506 6.47 2.22 23.12
CA GLU A 506 6.35 2.32 24.58
C GLU A 506 5.03 1.74 25.05
N PHE A 507 3.92 2.14 24.43
CA PHE A 507 2.60 1.66 24.80
C PHE A 507 2.45 0.16 24.54
N GLY A 508 2.93 -0.33 23.40
CA GLY A 508 2.91 -1.76 23.07
C GLY A 508 3.70 -2.61 24.07
N LYS A 509 4.87 -2.14 24.54
CA LYS A 509 5.67 -2.84 25.56
C LYS A 509 4.94 -2.93 26.89
N ILE A 510 4.32 -1.84 27.34
CA ILE A 510 3.54 -1.81 28.59
C ILE A 510 2.40 -2.84 28.54
N LEU A 511 1.64 -2.88 27.44
CA LEU A 511 0.55 -3.83 27.28
C LEU A 511 1.04 -5.29 27.21
N GLN A 512 2.17 -5.55 26.55
CA GLN A 512 2.78 -6.89 26.53
C GLN A 512 3.21 -7.35 27.92
N GLU A 513 3.90 -6.50 28.68
CA GLU A 513 4.31 -6.81 30.05
C GLU A 513 3.09 -7.10 30.95
N MET A 514 2.03 -6.30 30.84
CA MET A 514 0.77 -6.55 31.56
C MET A 514 0.10 -7.87 31.14
N GLN A 515 0.10 -8.20 29.84
CA GLN A 515 -0.46 -9.46 29.34
C GLN A 515 0.30 -10.68 29.86
N ILE A 516 1.63 -10.57 30.01
CA ILE A 516 2.47 -11.62 30.57
C ILE A 516 2.13 -11.87 32.06
N LEU A 517 1.82 -10.82 32.83
CA LEU A 517 1.34 -10.97 34.20
C LEU A 517 0.00 -11.71 34.27
N VAL A 518 -0.91 -11.45 33.32
CA VAL A 518 -2.17 -12.21 33.19
C VAL A 518 -1.90 -13.69 32.90
N HIS A 519 -0.98 -14.01 31.98
CA HIS A 519 -0.60 -15.40 31.71
C HIS A 519 0.00 -16.08 32.94
N ARG A 520 0.89 -15.39 33.68
CA ARG A 520 1.46 -15.89 34.93
C ARG A 520 0.38 -16.16 35.99
N LYS A 521 -0.60 -15.27 36.13
CA LYS A 521 -1.77 -15.49 37.00
C LYS A 521 -2.49 -16.79 36.63
N LYS A 522 -2.89 -16.95 35.37
CA LYS A 522 -3.63 -18.13 34.89
C LYS A 522 -2.85 -19.42 35.14
N PHE A 523 -1.54 -19.40 34.92
CA PHE A 523 -0.67 -20.54 35.20
C PHE A 523 -0.66 -20.92 36.69
N LEU A 524 -0.56 -19.93 37.58
CA LEU A 524 -0.57 -20.17 39.04
C LEU A 524 -1.91 -20.74 39.51
N GLU A 525 -3.02 -20.22 38.99
CA GLU A 525 -4.38 -20.72 39.30
C GLU A 525 -4.58 -22.17 38.83
N ALA A 526 -4.00 -22.53 37.68
CA ALA A 526 -4.09 -23.88 37.13
C ALA A 526 -3.19 -24.91 37.85
N THR A 527 -1.99 -24.51 38.28
CA THR A 527 -0.94 -25.45 38.73
C THR A 527 -0.94 -25.69 40.25
N VAL A 528 -1.33 -24.70 41.06
CA VAL A 528 -1.07 -24.71 42.51
C VAL A 528 -2.36 -24.81 43.36
N GLY A 529 -3.53 -24.97 42.72
CA GLY A 529 -4.82 -24.73 43.37
C GLY A 529 -4.99 -23.24 43.73
N SER A 530 -6.15 -22.83 44.26
CA SER A 530 -6.52 -21.43 44.54
C SER A 530 -5.67 -20.75 45.64
N ASN A 531 -4.35 -20.67 45.45
CA ASN A 531 -3.43 -19.93 46.29
C ASN A 531 -3.53 -18.43 45.97
N HIS A 532 -4.62 -17.82 46.44
CA HIS A 532 -4.91 -16.40 46.28
C HIS A 532 -3.76 -15.47 46.70
N ARG A 533 -2.87 -15.93 47.60
CA ARG A 533 -1.69 -15.16 48.05
C ARG A 533 -0.67 -14.91 46.95
N LEU A 534 -0.27 -15.95 46.20
CA LEU A 534 0.73 -15.82 45.12
C LEU A 534 0.21 -14.97 43.95
N VAL A 535 -1.10 -15.05 43.68
CA VAL A 535 -1.76 -14.20 42.67
C VAL A 535 -1.79 -12.73 43.12
N SER A 536 -2.05 -12.48 44.41
CA SER A 536 -2.06 -11.14 44.98
C SER A 536 -0.66 -10.53 45.09
N ASP A 537 0.39 -11.34 45.08
CA ASP A 537 1.80 -10.90 45.09
C ASP A 537 2.35 -10.54 43.70
N LEU A 538 1.57 -10.70 42.63
CA LEU A 538 1.98 -10.25 41.30
C LEU A 538 2.16 -8.73 41.27
N ARG A 539 3.26 -8.26 40.69
CA ARG A 539 3.64 -6.84 40.61
C ARG A 539 4.03 -6.49 39.18
N PHE A 540 3.59 -5.33 38.71
CA PHE A 540 4.06 -4.72 37.48
C PHE A 540 5.21 -3.76 37.82
N ARG A 541 6.43 -4.07 37.34
CA ARG A 541 7.65 -3.28 37.62
C ARG A 541 7.83 -2.95 39.11
N GLY A 542 7.55 -3.92 39.98
CA GLY A 542 7.65 -3.78 41.44
C GLY A 542 6.43 -3.17 42.15
N THR A 543 5.41 -2.70 41.40
CA THR A 543 4.22 -2.04 41.94
C THR A 543 2.97 -2.94 41.81
N PRO A 544 2.10 -3.03 42.83
CA PRO A 544 0.79 -3.66 42.69
C PRO A 544 -0.04 -3.03 41.56
N ILE A 545 -0.85 -3.82 40.84
CA ILE A 545 -1.68 -3.29 39.73
C ILE A 545 -2.68 -2.24 40.24
N GLU A 546 -3.24 -2.46 41.42
CA GLU A 546 -4.20 -1.56 42.07
C GLU A 546 -3.59 -0.19 42.44
N ASP A 547 -2.29 -0.15 42.76
CA ASP A 547 -1.57 1.08 43.08
C ASP A 547 -1.29 1.94 41.83
N LEU A 548 -1.40 1.36 40.62
CA LEU A 548 -1.32 2.12 39.37
C LEU A 548 -2.53 3.03 39.16
N CYS A 549 -3.61 2.83 39.94
CA CYS A 549 -4.83 3.64 39.91
C CYS A 549 -5.44 3.79 38.50
N LEU A 550 -5.33 2.74 37.68
CA LEU A 550 -5.89 2.74 36.33
C LEU A 550 -7.41 2.59 36.40
N ASP A 551 -8.11 3.35 35.56
CA ASP A 551 -9.54 3.21 35.31
C ASP A 551 -9.79 2.63 33.92
N PHE A 552 -11.05 2.33 33.61
CA PHE A 552 -11.45 1.84 32.28
C PHE A 552 -11.60 2.99 31.28
N THR A 553 -10.56 3.80 31.14
CA THR A 553 -10.43 4.81 30.08
C THR A 553 -9.26 4.45 29.15
N LEU A 554 -9.32 4.89 27.90
CA LEU A 554 -8.25 4.63 26.96
C LEU A 554 -7.04 5.54 27.27
N PRO A 555 -5.84 4.99 27.50
CA PRO A 555 -4.66 5.80 27.77
C PRO A 555 -4.38 6.80 26.63
N GLY A 556 -4.20 8.07 27.00
CA GLY A 556 -4.00 9.20 26.08
C GLY A 556 -5.29 9.82 25.52
N TYR A 557 -6.46 9.21 25.76
CA TYR A 557 -7.76 9.66 25.27
C TYR A 557 -8.82 9.56 26.38
N PRO A 558 -8.81 10.49 27.35
CA PRO A 558 -9.73 10.44 28.51
C PRO A 558 -11.21 10.53 28.11
N GLU A 559 -11.52 11.10 26.93
CA GLU A 559 -12.87 11.11 26.37
C GLU A 559 -13.37 9.74 25.89
N TYR A 560 -12.47 8.77 25.72
CA TYR A 560 -12.80 7.41 25.31
C TYR A 560 -12.92 6.53 26.55
N ILE A 561 -14.16 6.41 27.04
CA ILE A 561 -14.52 5.51 28.13
C ILE A 561 -14.67 4.09 27.58
N LEU A 562 -13.88 3.15 28.09
CA LEU A 562 -13.91 1.73 27.70
C LEU A 562 -15.06 0.99 28.39
N LYS A 563 -15.31 1.31 29.67
CA LYS A 563 -16.36 0.73 30.50
C LYS A 563 -16.95 1.84 31.38
N GLY A 564 -18.27 1.88 31.51
CA GLY A 564 -19.02 3.02 32.09
C GLY A 564 -18.72 3.35 33.55
N GLU A 565 -19.37 4.40 34.08
CA GLU A 565 -19.07 5.04 35.39
C GLU A 565 -19.18 4.13 36.63
N GLU A 566 -19.84 2.96 36.54
CA GLU A 566 -19.83 1.94 37.62
C GLU A 566 -18.57 1.05 37.62
N SER A 567 -17.57 1.35 36.79
CA SER A 567 -16.38 0.51 36.65
C SER A 567 -15.46 0.64 37.86
N THR A 568 -15.20 -0.50 38.49
CA THR A 568 -14.16 -0.63 39.51
C THR A 568 -12.78 -0.35 38.94
N LEU A 569 -11.87 0.15 39.78
CA LEU A 569 -10.46 0.34 39.41
C LEU A 569 -9.85 -0.96 38.88
N VAL A 570 -8.89 -0.82 37.97
CA VAL A 570 -8.18 -1.97 37.41
C VAL A 570 -7.32 -2.62 38.50
N ASN A 571 -7.48 -3.93 38.62
CA ASN A 571 -6.76 -4.80 39.54
C ASN A 571 -6.36 -6.08 38.79
N ILE A 572 -5.65 -6.98 39.45
CA ILE A 572 -5.13 -8.21 38.82
C ILE A 572 -6.23 -9.14 38.28
N ASN A 573 -7.49 -8.99 38.72
CA ASN A 573 -8.61 -9.83 38.29
C ASN A 573 -9.30 -9.33 37.02
N ASN A 574 -9.39 -8.02 36.82
CA ASN A 574 -9.99 -7.41 35.64
C ASN A 574 -8.94 -6.89 34.63
N LEU A 575 -7.63 -7.07 34.91
CA LEU A 575 -6.54 -6.63 34.04
C LEU A 575 -6.63 -7.20 32.62
N GLU A 576 -7.01 -8.47 32.46
CA GLU A 576 -7.19 -9.09 31.13
C GLU A 576 -8.28 -8.39 30.32
N GLU A 577 -9.40 -8.07 30.98
CA GLU A 577 -10.52 -7.36 30.36
C GLU A 577 -10.08 -5.95 29.95
N TYR A 578 -9.36 -5.25 30.84
CA TYR A 578 -8.80 -3.92 30.55
C TYR A 578 -7.87 -3.95 29.32
N ILE A 579 -6.90 -4.87 29.26
CA ILE A 579 -5.99 -5.00 28.11
C ILE A 579 -6.77 -5.27 26.82
N SER A 580 -7.73 -6.21 26.86
CA SER A 580 -8.55 -6.56 25.71
C SER A 580 -9.31 -5.35 25.16
N MET A 581 -9.94 -4.55 26.04
CA MET A 581 -10.66 -3.34 25.64
C MET A 581 -9.73 -2.26 25.11
N VAL A 582 -8.56 -2.05 25.72
CA VAL A 582 -7.56 -1.08 25.26
C VAL A 582 -7.06 -1.44 23.86
N VAL A 583 -6.75 -2.72 23.61
CA VAL A 583 -6.30 -3.20 22.30
C VAL A 583 -7.43 -3.03 21.26
N ASP A 584 -8.65 -3.46 21.59
CA ASP A 584 -9.81 -3.32 20.69
C ASP A 584 -10.08 -1.85 20.33
N ALA A 585 -10.09 -0.96 21.31
CA ALA A 585 -10.26 0.47 21.07
C ALA A 585 -9.11 1.06 20.23
N THR A 586 -7.87 0.62 20.45
CA THR A 586 -6.68 1.17 19.77
C THR A 586 -6.58 0.74 18.31
N VAL A 587 -6.77 -0.54 18.00
CA VAL A 587 -6.47 -1.09 16.66
C VAL A 587 -7.67 -1.72 15.94
N LYS A 588 -8.84 -1.82 16.59
CA LYS A 588 -10.05 -2.44 16.02
C LYS A 588 -11.23 -1.46 16.00
N SER A 589 -12.15 -1.58 16.97
CA SER A 589 -13.43 -0.88 16.97
C SER A 589 -13.29 0.65 16.90
N GLY A 590 -12.30 1.22 17.59
CA GLY A 590 -12.07 2.66 17.66
C GLY A 590 -11.59 3.29 16.34
N ILE A 591 -11.06 2.51 15.40
CA ILE A 591 -10.60 3.01 14.09
C ILE A 591 -11.42 2.49 12.90
N MET A 592 -12.33 1.55 13.15
CA MET A 592 -13.09 0.83 12.12
C MET A 592 -13.89 1.76 11.20
N ARG A 593 -14.54 2.79 11.74
CA ARG A 593 -15.39 3.72 10.97
C ARG A 593 -14.56 4.57 10.00
N GLN A 594 -13.41 5.06 10.45
CA GLN A 594 -12.43 5.79 9.64
C GLN A 594 -11.90 4.90 8.51
N MET A 595 -11.47 3.68 8.84
CA MET A 595 -10.92 2.74 7.86
C MET A 595 -11.96 2.26 6.85
N LYS A 596 -13.23 2.11 7.25
CA LYS A 596 -14.34 1.84 6.32
C LYS A 596 -14.54 2.99 5.34
N ALA A 597 -14.44 4.23 5.79
CA ALA A 597 -14.54 5.41 4.92
C ALA A 597 -13.36 5.51 3.96
N PHE A 598 -12.15 5.24 4.43
CA PHE A 598 -10.95 5.11 3.61
C PHE A 598 -11.14 4.06 2.51
N ARG A 599 -11.53 2.83 2.87
CA ARG A 599 -11.77 1.73 1.92
C ARG A 599 -12.84 2.08 0.90
N ALA A 600 -13.92 2.74 1.33
CA ALA A 600 -14.97 3.22 0.43
C ALA A 600 -14.46 4.29 -0.54
N GLY A 601 -13.58 5.19 -0.11
CA GLY A 601 -12.94 6.18 -0.97
C GLY A 601 -11.98 5.56 -1.98
N PHE A 602 -11.17 4.59 -1.53
CA PHE A 602 -10.21 3.87 -2.37
C PHE A 602 -10.94 3.08 -3.48
N ASN A 603 -11.96 2.30 -3.11
CA ASN A 603 -12.74 1.46 -4.02
C ASN A 603 -13.54 2.23 -5.08
N GLN A 604 -13.71 3.56 -4.93
CA GLN A 604 -14.31 4.38 -5.99
C GLN A 604 -13.37 4.59 -7.19
N VAL A 605 -12.07 4.36 -7.01
CA VAL A 605 -11.03 4.60 -8.01
C VAL A 605 -10.39 3.29 -8.45
N LEU A 606 -10.01 2.45 -7.48
CA LEU A 606 -9.32 1.18 -7.69
C LEU A 606 -9.83 0.16 -6.68
N ASP A 607 -10.07 -1.08 -7.09
CA ASP A 607 -10.38 -2.17 -6.16
C ASP A 607 -9.19 -2.43 -5.23
N ILE A 608 -9.38 -2.19 -3.93
CA ILE A 608 -8.37 -2.39 -2.89
C ILE A 608 -7.83 -3.83 -2.86
N SER A 609 -8.61 -4.82 -3.30
CA SER A 609 -8.21 -6.22 -3.36
C SER A 609 -7.05 -6.46 -4.32
N SER A 610 -6.87 -5.59 -5.32
CA SER A 610 -5.73 -5.65 -6.25
C SER A 610 -4.38 -5.40 -5.56
N LEU A 611 -4.38 -4.80 -4.37
CA LEU A 611 -3.17 -4.57 -3.58
C LEU A 611 -2.70 -5.81 -2.81
N GLN A 612 -3.51 -6.87 -2.71
CA GLN A 612 -3.17 -8.09 -1.95
C GLN A 612 -1.95 -8.85 -2.48
N ILE A 613 -1.48 -8.49 -3.68
CA ILE A 613 -0.24 -9.05 -4.22
C ILE A 613 1.01 -8.45 -3.54
N PHE A 614 0.90 -7.37 -2.76
CA PHE A 614 2.01 -6.67 -2.11
C PHE A 614 2.03 -6.88 -0.59
N SER A 615 3.23 -6.85 -0.02
CA SER A 615 3.42 -6.78 1.44
C SER A 615 3.16 -5.36 1.98
N PRO A 616 2.95 -5.18 3.30
CA PRO A 616 2.77 -3.85 3.90
C PRO A 616 3.95 -2.90 3.63
N HIS A 617 5.18 -3.40 3.66
CA HIS A 617 6.39 -2.61 3.38
C HIS A 617 6.50 -2.22 1.91
N GLU A 618 6.11 -3.13 1.02
CA GLU A 618 6.09 -2.85 -0.42
C GLU A 618 5.02 -1.84 -0.81
N LEU A 619 3.89 -1.82 -0.10
CA LEU A 619 2.88 -0.78 -0.29
C LEU A 619 3.40 0.59 0.13
N ASP A 620 4.11 0.70 1.25
CA ASP A 620 4.76 1.96 1.63
C ASP A 620 5.73 2.42 0.54
N TYR A 621 6.58 1.51 0.07
CA TYR A 621 7.50 1.79 -1.02
C TYR A 621 6.79 2.23 -2.31
N LEU A 622 5.68 1.57 -2.66
CA LEU A 622 4.89 1.87 -3.86
C LEU A 622 4.19 3.23 -3.77
N MET A 623 3.65 3.59 -2.59
CA MET A 623 2.86 4.80 -2.35
C MET A 623 3.72 6.03 -2.12
N CYS A 624 4.80 5.84 -1.37
CA CYS A 624 5.53 6.93 -0.75
C CYS A 624 7.00 6.98 -1.17
N GLY A 625 7.48 5.95 -1.87
CA GLY A 625 8.87 5.86 -2.30
C GLY A 625 9.82 5.39 -1.20
N ARG A 626 11.12 5.46 -1.49
CA ARG A 626 12.19 5.05 -0.56
C ARG A 626 12.91 6.30 -0.03
N ILE A 627 13.28 6.26 1.25
CA ILE A 627 14.35 7.11 1.78
C ILE A 627 15.65 6.48 1.27
N GLU A 628 16.35 7.16 0.38
CA GLU A 628 17.46 6.53 -0.34
C GLU A 628 18.69 6.25 0.52
N LEU A 629 19.31 5.11 0.23
CA LEU A 629 20.71 4.79 0.44
C LEU A 629 21.22 4.37 -0.94
N TRP A 630 21.76 5.31 -1.74
CA TRP A 630 22.37 4.95 -3.02
C TRP A 630 23.73 4.27 -2.80
N GLU A 631 24.10 3.38 -3.71
CA GLU A 631 25.43 2.79 -3.72
C GLU A 631 26.34 3.64 -4.61
N PRO A 632 27.51 4.09 -4.11
CA PRO A 632 28.44 4.95 -4.84
C PRO A 632 28.76 4.44 -6.26
N GLU A 633 28.83 3.12 -6.42
CA GLU A 633 29.17 2.44 -7.66
C GLU A 633 28.11 2.63 -8.76
N THR A 634 26.86 2.87 -8.38
CA THR A 634 25.72 2.97 -9.31
C THR A 634 25.37 4.40 -9.71
N LEU A 635 25.93 5.41 -9.03
CA LEU A 635 25.59 6.82 -9.22
C LEU A 635 25.86 7.31 -10.64
N VAL A 636 26.95 6.86 -11.27
CA VAL A 636 27.35 7.28 -12.62
C VAL A 636 26.32 6.87 -13.67
N ASP A 637 25.72 5.68 -13.52
CA ASP A 637 24.76 5.13 -14.48
C ASP A 637 23.37 5.75 -14.34
N HIS A 638 23.08 6.27 -13.14
CA HIS A 638 21.78 6.86 -12.82
C HIS A 638 21.70 8.36 -13.09
N ILE A 639 22.83 9.05 -13.21
CA ILE A 639 22.90 10.49 -13.38
C ILE A 639 23.37 10.86 -14.79
N LYS A 640 22.65 11.80 -15.42
CA LYS A 640 23.04 12.36 -16.71
C LYS A 640 23.97 13.56 -16.51
N PHE A 641 25.07 13.60 -17.27
CA PHE A 641 25.95 14.77 -17.32
C PHE A 641 25.78 15.46 -18.67
N ASP A 642 25.48 16.76 -18.66
CA ASP A 642 25.20 17.52 -19.89
C ASP A 642 25.74 18.96 -19.79
N HIS A 643 25.65 19.72 -20.88
CA HIS A 643 25.92 21.16 -20.93
C HIS A 643 27.24 21.59 -20.27
N GLY A 644 28.35 21.00 -20.72
CA GLY A 644 29.70 21.39 -20.29
C GLY A 644 30.31 20.50 -19.20
N TYR A 645 29.59 19.47 -18.75
CA TYR A 645 30.15 18.39 -17.94
C TYR A 645 30.04 17.02 -18.59
N THR A 646 30.98 16.16 -18.23
CA THR A 646 31.03 14.73 -18.56
C THR A 646 31.36 13.95 -17.30
N ALA A 647 31.12 12.64 -17.28
CA ALA A 647 31.46 11.76 -16.14
C ALA A 647 32.94 11.86 -15.70
N LYS A 648 33.84 12.27 -16.61
CA LYS A 648 35.28 12.42 -16.35
C LYS A 648 35.69 13.81 -15.85
N SER A 649 34.76 14.76 -15.78
CA SER A 649 35.06 16.13 -15.39
C SER A 649 35.45 16.18 -13.91
N PRO A 650 36.50 16.93 -13.50
CA PRO A 650 36.94 16.95 -12.10
C PRO A 650 35.83 17.33 -11.11
N ALA A 651 34.98 18.31 -11.47
CA ALA A 651 33.85 18.70 -10.65
C ALA A 651 32.79 17.59 -10.48
N ILE A 652 32.62 16.73 -11.49
CA ILE A 652 31.69 15.59 -11.42
C ILE A 652 32.27 14.48 -10.56
N VAL A 653 33.56 14.17 -10.71
CA VAL A 653 34.24 13.17 -9.86
C VAL A 653 34.15 13.58 -8.39
N ASN A 654 34.48 14.84 -8.07
CA ASN A 654 34.36 15.36 -6.70
C ASN A 654 32.92 15.26 -6.17
N LEU A 655 31.92 15.58 -6.99
CA LEU A 655 30.51 15.48 -6.57
C LEU A 655 30.10 14.03 -6.28
N LEU A 656 30.47 13.08 -7.13
CA LEU A 656 30.14 11.67 -6.94
C LEU A 656 30.80 11.09 -5.68
N GLU A 657 32.06 11.48 -5.41
CA GLU A 657 32.73 11.12 -4.16
C GLU A 657 32.00 11.71 -2.93
N ILE A 658 31.62 13.00 -2.99
CA ILE A 658 30.85 13.65 -1.92
C ILE A 658 29.52 12.93 -1.69
N MET A 659 28.79 12.60 -2.76
CA MET A 659 27.52 11.86 -2.66
C MET A 659 27.73 10.46 -2.05
N GLY A 660 28.84 9.79 -2.35
CA GLY A 660 29.19 8.50 -1.73
C GLY A 660 29.55 8.59 -0.25
N GLU A 661 30.02 9.74 0.23
CA GLU A 661 30.38 10.01 1.62
C GLU A 661 29.21 10.51 2.49
N PHE A 662 28.07 10.84 1.88
CA PHE A 662 26.89 11.32 2.62
C PHE A 662 26.29 10.25 3.53
N ASN A 663 25.95 10.66 4.75
CA ASN A 663 25.11 9.85 5.64
C ASN A 663 23.64 9.86 5.18
N ALA A 664 22.80 9.00 5.77
CA ALA A 664 21.39 8.86 5.37
C ALA A 664 20.59 10.19 5.41
N GLU A 665 20.85 11.05 6.40
CA GLU A 665 20.18 12.34 6.53
C GLU A 665 20.60 13.32 5.41
N GLN A 666 21.90 13.34 5.07
CA GLN A 666 22.45 14.17 4.00
C GLN A 666 21.99 13.70 2.62
N GLN A 667 21.92 12.38 2.40
CA GLN A 667 21.36 11.82 1.16
C GLN A 667 19.90 12.22 0.99
N HIS A 668 19.09 12.05 2.04
CA HIS A 668 17.69 12.50 2.05
C HIS A 668 17.56 14.00 1.76
N ALA A 669 18.35 14.84 2.44
CA ALA A 669 18.30 16.29 2.25
C ALA A 669 18.75 16.70 0.84
N PHE A 670 19.75 16.04 0.27
CA PHE A 670 20.15 16.24 -1.12
C PHE A 670 19.05 15.85 -2.10
N CYS A 671 18.40 14.69 -1.91
CA CYS A 671 17.28 14.25 -2.76
C CYS A 671 16.16 15.30 -2.76
N GLN A 672 15.78 15.79 -1.58
CA GLN A 672 14.78 16.84 -1.43
C GLN A 672 15.23 18.13 -2.11
N PHE A 673 16.51 18.51 -1.99
CA PHE A 673 17.06 19.68 -2.66
C PHE A 673 17.00 19.58 -4.19
N VAL A 674 17.39 18.44 -4.78
CA VAL A 674 17.44 18.32 -6.26
C VAL A 674 16.12 17.95 -6.91
N THR A 675 15.24 17.24 -6.20
CA THR A 675 13.95 16.75 -6.73
C THR A 675 12.73 17.48 -6.21
N GLY A 676 12.85 18.21 -5.09
CA GLY A 676 11.73 18.80 -4.36
C GLY A 676 10.88 17.77 -3.59
N ALA A 677 11.27 16.49 -3.59
CA ALA A 677 10.56 15.42 -2.89
C ALA A 677 11.48 14.75 -1.85
N PRO A 678 10.99 14.47 -0.63
CA PRO A 678 11.79 13.84 0.42
C PRO A 678 12.12 12.37 0.13
N ARG A 679 11.31 11.70 -0.72
CA ARG A 679 11.45 10.29 -1.06
C ARG A 679 11.48 10.07 -2.55
N LEU A 680 12.26 9.08 -2.97
CA LEU A 680 12.47 8.76 -4.38
C LEU A 680 11.57 7.64 -4.87
N PRO A 681 11.19 7.65 -6.16
CA PRO A 681 10.26 6.67 -6.72
C PRO A 681 10.81 5.25 -6.69
N PRO A 682 9.95 4.23 -6.82
CA PRO A 682 10.40 2.85 -6.94
C PRO A 682 11.40 2.65 -8.09
N GLY A 683 12.63 2.25 -7.74
CA GLY A 683 13.80 2.17 -8.62
C GLY A 683 14.85 3.26 -8.37
N GLY A 684 14.62 4.15 -7.40
CA GLY A 684 15.59 5.16 -6.95
C GLY A 684 15.88 6.25 -7.99
N LEU A 685 17.10 6.80 -7.96
CA LEU A 685 17.59 7.79 -8.93
C LEU A 685 17.40 7.36 -10.39
N ALA A 686 17.54 6.06 -10.67
CA ALA A 686 17.36 5.50 -12.02
C ALA A 686 15.94 5.69 -12.57
N ALA A 687 14.95 5.70 -11.66
CA ALA A 687 13.54 5.80 -11.99
C ALA A 687 13.04 7.26 -12.08
N LEU A 688 13.90 8.26 -11.83
CA LEU A 688 13.56 9.66 -12.02
C LEU A 688 13.25 9.95 -13.49
N ASN A 689 12.09 10.57 -13.72
CA ASN A 689 11.66 10.98 -15.03
C ASN A 689 11.11 12.43 -14.97
N PRO A 690 11.89 13.43 -15.42
CA PRO A 690 13.18 13.33 -16.11
C PRO A 690 14.35 12.84 -15.22
N LYS A 691 15.37 12.23 -15.81
CA LYS A 691 16.59 11.79 -15.08
C LYS A 691 17.31 12.99 -14.44
N LEU A 692 17.89 12.79 -13.26
CA LEU A 692 18.75 13.79 -12.61
C LEU A 692 19.88 14.17 -13.57
N THR A 693 19.96 15.45 -13.94
CA THR A 693 20.93 15.96 -14.89
C THR A 693 21.80 17.03 -14.25
N ILE A 694 23.12 16.83 -14.26
CA ILE A 694 24.08 17.81 -13.75
C ILE A 694 24.64 18.60 -14.91
N VAL A 695 24.59 19.92 -14.78
CA VAL A 695 24.99 20.88 -15.81
C VAL A 695 25.97 21.90 -15.24
N ARG A 696 26.86 22.42 -16.10
CA ARG A 696 27.81 23.44 -15.67
C ARG A 696 27.11 24.77 -15.46
N LYS A 697 27.24 25.33 -14.25
CA LYS A 697 26.83 26.71 -13.97
C LYS A 697 27.92 27.66 -14.49
N HIS A 698 27.51 28.60 -15.33
CA HIS A 698 28.36 29.70 -15.77
C HIS A 698 28.25 30.81 -14.72
N SER A 699 29.38 31.42 -14.36
CA SER A 699 29.40 32.43 -13.30
C SER A 699 28.54 33.65 -13.67
N SER A 700 27.82 34.18 -12.69
CA SER A 700 26.79 35.21 -12.86
C SER A 700 27.36 36.57 -13.31
N THR A 701 28.66 36.81 -13.16
CA THR A 701 29.34 38.05 -13.55
C THR A 701 29.86 38.09 -14.98
N ALA A 702 29.84 36.97 -15.72
CA ALA A 702 30.39 36.90 -17.08
C ALA A 702 29.58 37.66 -18.15
N THR A 703 28.34 38.07 -17.87
CA THR A 703 27.46 38.76 -18.82
C THR A 703 27.48 40.29 -18.75
N SER A 704 28.22 40.90 -17.81
CA SER A 704 28.23 42.37 -17.64
C SER A 704 29.53 43.10 -18.04
N THR A 705 30.55 42.43 -18.55
CA THR A 705 31.81 43.11 -18.94
C THR A 705 32.29 42.74 -20.33
N THR A 706 31.64 43.29 -21.36
CA THR A 706 32.39 43.71 -22.55
C THR A 706 33.14 44.98 -22.20
N THR A 707 34.38 44.87 -21.73
CA THR A 707 35.52 45.78 -22.02
C THR A 707 36.68 45.53 -21.06
N ASN A 708 37.83 45.18 -21.65
CA ASN A 708 39.20 45.54 -21.25
C ASN A 708 39.52 45.66 -19.75
N GLY A 709 40.27 44.69 -19.23
CA GLY A 709 41.07 44.88 -18.03
C GLY A 709 41.52 43.57 -17.41
N THR A 710 42.81 43.40 -17.22
CA THR A 710 43.44 42.35 -16.41
C THR A 710 42.90 42.39 -14.98
N GLY A 711 41.82 41.64 -14.73
CA GLY A 711 41.21 41.44 -13.42
C GLY A 711 41.31 39.97 -13.02
N THR A 712 41.66 39.75 -11.76
CA THR A 712 41.67 38.44 -11.09
C THR A 712 40.44 37.62 -11.49
N SER A 713 40.66 36.39 -11.97
CA SER A 713 39.56 35.44 -12.23
C SER A 713 38.78 35.25 -10.93
N GLU A 714 37.64 35.93 -10.79
CA GLU A 714 36.71 35.70 -9.69
C GLU A 714 36.33 34.22 -9.73
N SER A 715 36.72 33.50 -8.68
CA SER A 715 36.64 32.06 -8.66
C SER A 715 35.18 31.63 -8.63
N ALA A 716 34.82 30.65 -9.48
CA ALA A 716 33.53 29.97 -9.41
C ALA A 716 33.22 29.35 -8.03
N ASP A 717 34.19 29.38 -7.11
CA ASP A 717 34.11 28.96 -5.73
C ASP A 717 33.15 29.78 -4.87
N ASP A 718 32.86 31.03 -5.24
CA ASP A 718 31.93 31.86 -4.46
C ASP A 718 30.47 31.58 -4.79
N ASP A 719 30.18 31.17 -6.03
CA ASP A 719 28.84 30.85 -6.51
C ASP A 719 28.26 29.64 -5.76
N LEU A 720 26.97 29.70 -5.39
CA LEU A 720 26.24 28.54 -4.86
C LEU A 720 25.71 27.64 -5.99
N PRO A 721 25.57 26.32 -5.76
CA PRO A 721 24.84 25.47 -6.69
C PRO A 721 23.36 25.85 -6.69
N SER A 722 22.68 25.67 -7.81
CA SER A 722 21.25 25.99 -7.95
C SER A 722 20.52 24.84 -8.64
N VAL A 723 19.29 24.59 -8.25
CA VAL A 723 18.47 23.48 -8.73
C VAL A 723 17.30 23.97 -9.56
N MET A 724 16.86 23.13 -10.50
CA MET A 724 15.57 23.25 -11.15
C MET A 724 14.84 21.92 -10.91
N THR A 725 14.13 21.86 -9.79
CA THR A 725 13.47 20.63 -9.30
C THR A 725 12.47 20.08 -10.32
N CYS A 726 11.75 20.94 -11.05
CA CYS A 726 10.82 20.53 -12.11
C CYS A 726 11.49 19.72 -13.25
N ALA A 727 12.78 19.93 -13.48
CA ALA A 727 13.57 19.24 -14.50
C ALA A 727 14.58 18.24 -13.91
N ASN A 728 14.65 18.13 -12.58
CA ASN A 728 15.72 17.44 -11.85
C ASN A 728 17.12 17.90 -12.34
N TYR A 729 17.33 19.22 -12.50
CA TYR A 729 18.63 19.75 -12.92
C TYR A 729 19.39 20.33 -11.74
N LEU A 730 20.67 19.94 -11.61
CA LEU A 730 21.62 20.57 -10.70
C LEU A 730 22.63 21.38 -11.51
N LYS A 731 22.56 22.72 -11.40
CA LYS A 731 23.55 23.63 -11.97
C LYS A 731 24.72 23.76 -10.99
N LEU A 732 25.83 23.11 -11.31
CA LEU A 732 27.01 23.02 -10.44
C LEU A 732 28.13 23.94 -10.95
N PRO A 733 28.58 24.93 -10.17
CA PRO A 733 29.79 25.69 -10.46
C PRO A 733 31.02 24.79 -10.59
N PRO A 734 32.00 25.13 -11.46
CA PRO A 734 33.24 24.38 -11.58
C PRO A 734 34.18 24.70 -10.42
N TYR A 735 33.85 24.20 -9.22
CA TYR A 735 34.64 24.41 -8.00
C TYR A 735 36.07 23.90 -8.14
N SER A 736 37.02 24.62 -7.53
CA SER A 736 38.45 24.32 -7.59
C SER A 736 38.82 23.07 -6.78
N THR A 737 38.12 22.80 -5.68
CA THR A 737 38.42 21.67 -4.77
C THR A 737 37.16 20.96 -4.26
N LYS A 738 37.30 19.70 -3.84
CA LYS A 738 36.25 18.90 -3.20
C LYS A 738 35.72 19.55 -1.92
N ASP A 739 36.60 20.10 -1.08
CA ASP A 739 36.22 20.71 0.20
C ASP A 739 35.33 21.95 0.03
N ILE A 740 35.64 22.79 -0.96
CA ILE A 740 34.82 23.97 -1.27
C ILE A 740 33.45 23.52 -1.77
N MET A 741 33.41 22.55 -2.69
CA MET A 741 32.17 21.99 -3.21
C MET A 741 31.30 21.41 -2.10
N TYR A 742 31.88 20.62 -1.19
CA TYR A 742 31.17 20.04 -0.06
C TYR A 742 30.51 21.11 0.80
N LYS A 743 31.28 22.14 1.21
CA LYS A 743 30.77 23.25 2.04
C LYS A 743 29.63 24.00 1.35
N LYS A 744 29.80 24.33 0.06
CA LYS A 744 28.78 25.06 -0.71
C LYS A 744 27.53 24.22 -0.96
N LEU A 745 27.69 22.91 -1.19
CA LEU A 745 26.58 21.99 -1.40
C LEU A 745 25.76 21.79 -0.11
N ILE A 746 26.41 21.52 1.02
CA ILE A 746 25.73 21.39 2.32
C ILE A 746 25.03 22.69 2.71
N TYR A 747 25.68 23.84 2.50
CA TYR A 747 25.06 25.15 2.73
C TYR A 747 23.79 25.33 1.88
N ALA A 748 23.87 25.07 0.56
CA ALA A 748 22.73 25.20 -0.33
C ALA A 748 21.58 24.23 -0.02
N ILE A 749 21.90 23.00 0.38
CA ILE A 749 20.90 22.01 0.80
C ILE A 749 20.15 22.48 2.04
N ASN A 750 20.87 22.96 3.06
CA ASN A 750 20.27 23.35 4.34
C ASN A 750 19.43 24.63 4.21
N GLU A 751 19.92 25.64 3.49
CA GLU A 751 19.21 26.91 3.28
C GLU A 751 18.07 26.77 2.26
N GLY A 752 18.21 25.88 1.28
CA GLY A 752 17.23 25.66 0.21
C GLY A 752 15.99 24.87 0.62
N GLN A 753 15.90 24.37 1.85
CA GLN A 753 14.75 23.59 2.32
C GLN A 753 13.48 24.42 2.59
N GLY A 754 13.61 25.75 2.74
CA GLY A 754 12.52 26.63 3.20
C GLY A 754 11.96 27.63 2.16
N SER A 755 12.55 27.71 0.96
CA SER A 755 12.09 28.63 -0.10
C SER A 755 12.17 27.94 -1.46
N PHE A 756 11.01 27.67 -2.05
CA PHE A 756 10.87 27.36 -3.48
C PHE A 756 10.43 28.61 -4.23
N ASP A 757 11.14 29.72 -4.04
CA ASP A 757 10.84 30.92 -4.79
C ASP A 757 11.27 30.71 -6.25
N LEU A 758 10.32 30.89 -7.18
CA LEU A 758 10.58 30.84 -8.61
C LEU A 758 11.67 31.88 -8.95
N SER A 759 12.83 31.39 -9.38
CA SER A 759 13.91 32.20 -9.96
C SER A 759 13.52 32.82 -11.29
#